data_AF-A0AAD6AYS9-F1
#
_entry.id   AF-A0AAD6AYS9-F1
#
_cell.length_a   1.000
_cell.length_b   1.000
_cell.length_c   1.000
_cell.angle_alpha   90.00
_cell.angle_beta   90.00
_cell.angle_gamma   90.00
#
_symmetry.space_group_name_H-M   'P 1'
#
loop_
_entity.id
_entity.type
_entity.pdbx_description
1 polymer ?
#
loop_
_entity_poly.entity_id
_entity_poly.type
_entity_poly.pdbx_seq_one_letter_code
_entity_poly.pdbx_strand_id
1 'polypeptide(L)'
;MSSEPCGGYLDASDAGYITTPGYPLEYPPHQNCRWVITAPEPSQRIVLNFNPHFEIEKLDCSLPLPHITPKYDYVEIHDGNSETADLLGKHCSNIAPAPIISSGASLHIKFVSDYAHQGAGFSLRYEIFKTGTSSLPLSDYPSSQFITPSNQSDCSLILLLAFIGESGSRSDPVWREKELCGSDCSRNFTSPTGLIESPGFPDKYPHNLECSFIIIVPPSMDVTLTFLTFDLENDPLPGGEGECKYDWLEVWDGLPGVGPLIGRYCGIRVPPEIQSSTGILSLAFHTDMAVAKDGFSARYNMTHKEVSETFHCSNAFGMESGKITDDQITASSSFYDEHWLPRQARLNYHDNGWTPNEDSNREFIQCQLPAIPVPSLSYEAVWVRGERECDVHSPLRQNEFQPACKALFRVDLHTLKVLTGIATQGAISKETEKAYHVTTFKLEVSTNGEDWMVYRHGKNHKVFHANADATEVVLNRIPQPVLARFVRIKPQTWKNGIAMRFELYGCQITDAPCSELQGMLSGLLPDSQISASSMRDIHGSMGAARLVASRTGWFPNPTQPIAGEEWIQVDLAIPKTVRGIITQGARGLEGSTGAENRAFVRKYKLAHSLNGKDWTYMIDSKTGFAKIFEGNGHYDTPEVRRFDEIVAQFIRVFPERWSPTGIGMRMEVLGCELPVSATTPSLSAVCDFEQSLCGWSADPQSGVSWSLHTASSSSTGQGTHGSRQDLALGSDNFSGNYLHLDAGAHTQRKRARLLSPEVGPERGPLCLLFYYQLQGEAQGSLRVLLRDNEQEETLLWALKGDQGNGWREGRTILPQSPKEYQVAFEGFFDHPTRGHIRIDNIHMSSSMELEECTRGAMSGMEPTVDTVAVQPVPTYWYYVLAGVAALLLLVIVTVVVTLCCHRYHWAPKKSSAGHHHSVTYHNSQQPNQQGHQNCYQNQNLSYNRIQSPNQNHLYPATGPSPSLDPMLTIRMDKDDSYDSQC
;
A
#
# COMPACT_ATOMS: atom_id res chain seq x y z
N MET A 1 23.95 30.51 -28.67
CA MET A 1 22.54 30.17 -28.94
C MET A 1 21.76 30.51 -27.70
N SER A 2 20.74 31.36 -27.82
CA SER A 2 19.88 31.82 -26.72
C SER A 2 19.08 30.63 -26.17
N SER A 3 19.25 30.31 -24.89
CA SER A 3 18.43 29.33 -24.17
C SER A 3 16.97 29.80 -24.17
N GLU A 4 16.06 28.97 -24.70
CA GLU A 4 14.64 29.17 -24.47
C GLU A 4 14.36 29.18 -22.95
N PRO A 5 13.42 30.00 -22.46
CA PRO A 5 13.06 30.00 -21.05
C PRO A 5 12.42 28.65 -20.70
N CYS A 6 13.06 27.89 -19.80
CA CYS A 6 12.51 26.66 -19.28
C CYS A 6 11.39 26.95 -18.27
N GLY A 7 10.27 26.23 -18.36
CA GLY A 7 9.07 26.51 -17.58
C GLY A 7 7.81 26.69 -18.43
N GLY A 8 6.65 26.81 -17.79
CA GLY A 8 5.38 27.05 -18.48
C GLY A 8 4.15 26.75 -17.65
N TYR A 9 2.99 27.15 -18.17
CA TYR A 9 1.69 26.73 -17.65
C TYR A 9 1.26 25.45 -18.36
N LEU A 10 0.95 24.41 -17.60
CA LEU A 10 0.61 23.09 -18.10
C LEU A 10 -0.78 22.69 -17.63
N ASP A 11 -1.57 22.17 -18.56
CA ASP A 11 -2.90 21.64 -18.28
C ASP A 11 -2.79 20.15 -17.96
N ALA A 12 -3.34 19.72 -16.82
CA ALA A 12 -3.35 18.33 -16.38
C ALA A 12 -4.50 17.50 -16.99
N SER A 13 -5.35 18.09 -17.85
CA SER A 13 -6.41 17.38 -18.58
C SER A 13 -5.89 16.11 -19.27
N ASP A 14 -4.68 16.19 -19.82
CA ASP A 14 -3.91 15.06 -20.31
C ASP A 14 -2.66 14.86 -19.44
N ALA A 15 -2.25 13.61 -19.27
CA ALA A 15 -1.00 13.30 -18.59
C ALA A 15 0.19 13.79 -19.42
N GLY A 16 1.14 14.45 -18.77
CA GLY A 16 2.32 15.00 -19.43
C GLY A 16 3.59 14.78 -18.64
N TYR A 17 4.70 15.24 -19.20
CA TYR A 17 6.02 15.13 -18.59
C TYR A 17 6.65 16.50 -18.42
N ILE A 18 7.32 16.69 -17.29
CA ILE A 18 8.23 17.82 -17.05
C ILE A 18 9.61 17.23 -16.87
N THR A 19 10.58 17.76 -17.60
CA THR A 19 11.98 17.39 -17.44
C THR A 19 12.84 18.62 -17.22
N THR A 20 13.99 18.43 -16.57
CA THR A 20 15.07 19.42 -16.65
C THR A 20 15.51 19.60 -18.11
N PRO A 21 15.95 20.79 -18.52
CA PRO A 21 16.47 21.00 -19.86
C PRO A 21 17.63 20.03 -20.12
N GLY A 22 17.58 19.26 -21.21
CA GLY A 22 18.64 18.31 -21.57
C GLY A 22 18.47 16.88 -21.06
N TYR A 23 17.52 16.60 -20.15
CA TYR A 23 17.30 15.24 -19.61
C TYR A 23 17.16 14.18 -20.72
N PRO A 24 17.81 13.00 -20.62
CA PRO A 24 18.58 12.48 -19.47
C PRO A 24 20.06 12.90 -19.47
N LEU A 25 20.47 13.84 -20.32
CA LEU A 25 21.82 14.42 -20.28
C LEU A 25 21.91 15.47 -19.17
N GLU A 26 23.13 15.83 -18.80
CA GLU A 26 23.40 16.84 -17.79
C GLU A 26 22.63 18.15 -18.03
N TYR A 27 21.87 18.61 -17.04
CA TYR A 27 21.13 19.86 -17.16
C TYR A 27 22.08 21.06 -17.23
N PRO A 28 21.76 22.17 -17.93
CA PRO A 28 22.64 23.32 -17.99
C PRO A 28 22.86 24.02 -16.63
N PRO A 29 23.99 24.72 -16.42
CA PRO A 29 24.16 25.63 -15.28
C PRO A 29 23.21 26.84 -15.36
N HIS A 30 22.99 27.51 -14.22
CA HIS A 30 22.24 28.76 -14.07
C HIS A 30 20.77 28.72 -14.54
N GLN A 31 20.11 27.58 -14.37
CA GLN A 31 18.70 27.44 -14.71
C GLN A 31 17.80 27.94 -13.59
N ASN A 32 16.65 28.50 -13.97
CA ASN A 32 15.57 28.87 -13.06
C ASN A 32 14.25 28.60 -13.77
N CYS A 33 13.86 27.34 -13.77
CA CYS A 33 12.69 26.86 -14.48
C CYS A 33 11.48 26.87 -13.56
N ARG A 34 10.33 27.29 -14.06
CA ARG A 34 9.09 27.39 -13.27
C ARG A 34 7.91 26.84 -14.04
N TRP A 35 7.21 25.88 -13.45
CA TRP A 35 6.01 25.29 -14.02
C TRP A 35 4.83 25.47 -13.09
N VAL A 36 3.67 25.79 -13.66
CA VAL A 36 2.40 25.75 -12.95
C VAL A 36 1.52 24.75 -13.66
N ILE A 37 1.15 23.69 -12.95
CA ILE A 37 0.23 22.68 -13.45
C ILE A 37 -1.15 23.01 -12.90
N THR A 38 -2.17 23.06 -13.76
CA THR A 38 -3.56 23.29 -13.36
C THR A 38 -4.46 22.18 -13.87
N ALA A 39 -5.34 21.68 -13.01
CA ALA A 39 -6.42 20.78 -13.42
C ALA A 39 -7.63 21.60 -13.92
N PRO A 40 -8.41 21.06 -14.87
CA PRO A 40 -9.55 21.76 -15.45
C PRO A 40 -10.69 22.01 -14.44
N GLU A 41 -10.86 21.12 -13.45
CA GLU A 41 -11.89 21.27 -12.42
C GLU A 41 -11.30 21.58 -11.03
N PRO A 42 -11.87 22.52 -10.25
CA PRO A 42 -11.36 22.89 -8.92
C PRO A 42 -11.34 21.76 -7.87
N SER A 43 -12.15 20.71 -8.08
CA SER A 43 -12.23 19.53 -7.21
C SER A 43 -11.22 18.44 -7.55
N GLN A 44 -10.58 18.53 -8.71
CA GLN A 44 -9.55 17.58 -9.13
C GLN A 44 -8.23 17.87 -8.44
N ARG A 45 -7.45 16.83 -8.25
CA ARG A 45 -6.09 16.88 -7.70
C ARG A 45 -5.11 16.43 -8.76
N ILE A 46 -3.85 16.79 -8.61
CA ILE A 46 -2.77 16.46 -9.52
C ILE A 46 -1.80 15.55 -8.76
N VAL A 47 -1.40 14.45 -9.37
CA VAL A 47 -0.33 13.59 -8.88
C VAL A 47 0.93 13.80 -9.71
N LEU A 48 2.07 13.89 -9.04
CA LEU A 48 3.40 13.94 -9.63
C LEU A 48 4.12 12.64 -9.31
N ASN A 49 4.54 11.93 -10.34
CA ASN A 49 5.36 10.73 -10.21
C ASN A 49 6.73 11.03 -10.81
N PHE A 50 7.77 11.10 -9.97
CA PHE A 50 9.13 11.32 -10.45
C PHE A 50 9.68 10.01 -11.03
N ASN A 51 10.41 10.13 -12.14
CA ASN A 51 11.21 9.05 -12.67
C ASN A 51 12.33 8.75 -11.66
N PRO A 52 12.53 7.48 -11.27
CA PRO A 52 13.62 7.06 -10.39
C PRO A 52 15.02 7.47 -10.88
N HIS A 53 15.21 7.63 -12.20
CA HIS A 53 16.40 8.27 -12.76
C HIS A 53 16.34 9.79 -12.51
N PHE A 54 16.70 10.15 -11.28
CA PHE A 54 16.75 11.49 -10.72
C PHE A 54 18.17 11.73 -10.22
N GLU A 55 18.83 12.76 -10.72
CA GLU A 55 20.20 13.11 -10.33
C GLU A 55 20.39 14.62 -10.38
N ILE A 56 20.26 15.26 -9.23
CA ILE A 56 20.53 16.68 -9.02
C ILE A 56 21.73 16.80 -8.08
N GLU A 57 22.57 17.82 -8.28
CA GLU A 57 23.80 18.04 -7.52
C GLU A 57 23.67 17.64 -6.04
N LYS A 58 24.60 16.77 -5.62
CA LYS A 58 24.60 16.16 -4.29
C LYS A 58 25.38 16.97 -3.25
N LEU A 59 26.23 17.92 -3.64
CA LEU A 59 26.96 18.76 -2.68
C LEU A 59 25.92 19.51 -1.82
N ASP A 60 25.95 19.27 -0.50
CA ASP A 60 24.94 19.69 0.49
C ASP A 60 23.59 18.91 0.52
N CYS A 61 23.46 17.80 -0.22
CA CYS A 61 22.34 16.85 -0.11
C CYS A 61 22.70 15.54 0.62
N SER A 62 23.98 15.36 0.97
CA SER A 62 24.53 14.09 1.47
C SER A 62 24.91 14.12 2.95
N LEU A 63 23.91 14.19 3.83
CA LEU A 63 23.88 13.57 5.16
C LEU A 63 22.39 13.38 5.55
N PRO A 64 21.99 12.29 6.23
CA PRO A 64 20.63 12.10 6.74
C PRO A 64 20.41 12.94 8.00
N LEU A 65 20.61 14.25 7.86
CA LEU A 65 20.35 15.27 8.85
C LEU A 65 19.44 16.34 8.22
N PRO A 66 18.61 17.02 9.01
CA PRO A 66 17.41 17.76 8.59
C PRO A 66 17.65 19.28 8.51
N HIS A 67 18.92 19.69 8.45
CA HIS A 67 19.31 21.09 8.64
C HIS A 67 20.20 21.65 7.53
N ILE A 68 20.06 21.14 6.30
CA ILE A 68 20.64 21.81 5.14
C ILE A 68 19.57 21.92 4.07
N THR A 69 19.10 23.15 3.85
CA THR A 69 18.33 23.50 2.66
C THR A 69 19.28 23.40 1.46
N PRO A 70 18.94 22.68 0.38
CA PRO A 70 19.84 22.62 -0.76
C PRO A 70 20.05 24.02 -1.32
N LYS A 71 21.33 24.38 -1.40
CA LYS A 71 21.80 25.74 -1.61
C LYS A 71 22.20 26.01 -3.06
N TYR A 72 22.56 24.95 -3.77
CA TYR A 72 23.00 24.95 -5.15
C TYR A 72 21.85 24.49 -6.04
N ASP A 73 21.86 23.22 -6.48
CA ASP A 73 20.83 22.71 -7.39
C ASP A 73 19.69 22.01 -6.66
N TYR A 74 18.43 22.32 -7.02
CA TYR A 74 17.26 21.71 -6.40
C TYR A 74 15.97 21.86 -7.21
N VAL A 75 14.98 21.03 -6.89
CA VAL A 75 13.59 21.19 -7.30
C VAL A 75 12.67 21.39 -6.08
N GLU A 76 11.82 22.41 -6.11
CA GLU A 76 10.80 22.72 -5.10
C GLU A 76 9.40 22.51 -5.68
N ILE A 77 8.49 21.94 -4.88
CA ILE A 77 7.09 21.71 -5.25
C ILE A 77 6.21 22.38 -4.20
N HIS A 78 5.30 23.24 -4.63
CA HIS A 78 4.37 23.97 -3.79
C HIS A 78 2.91 23.60 -4.12
N ASP A 79 2.09 23.50 -3.09
CA ASP A 79 0.66 23.14 -3.17
C ASP A 79 -0.22 24.35 -3.48
N GLY A 80 -0.25 24.72 -4.75
CA GLY A 80 -0.97 25.88 -5.26
C GLY A 80 -0.34 26.41 -6.53
N ASN A 81 -0.75 27.61 -6.96
CA ASN A 81 -0.29 28.20 -8.23
C ASN A 81 0.85 29.23 -8.07
N SER A 82 1.47 29.35 -6.89
CA SER A 82 2.49 30.36 -6.61
C SER A 82 3.62 29.84 -5.71
N GLU A 83 4.78 30.52 -5.76
CA GLU A 83 5.95 30.23 -4.91
C GLU A 83 5.72 30.50 -3.40
N THR A 84 4.64 31.18 -3.05
CA THR A 84 4.28 31.47 -1.65
C THR A 84 3.27 30.46 -1.09
N ALA A 85 2.80 29.51 -1.91
CA ALA A 85 1.95 28.42 -1.45
C ALA A 85 2.74 27.40 -0.63
N ASP A 86 2.03 26.53 0.09
CA ASP A 86 2.63 25.59 1.03
C ASP A 86 3.66 24.70 0.32
N LEU A 87 4.88 24.63 0.86
CA LEU A 87 5.96 23.84 0.26
C LEU A 87 5.74 22.35 0.59
N LEU A 88 5.41 21.55 -0.43
CA LEU A 88 5.25 20.10 -0.31
C LEU A 88 6.59 19.37 -0.19
N GLY A 89 7.64 19.91 -0.84
CA GLY A 89 8.97 19.34 -0.75
C GLY A 89 10.02 20.11 -1.54
N LYS A 90 11.26 20.02 -1.09
CA LYS A 90 12.46 20.55 -1.75
C LYS A 90 13.48 19.41 -1.86
N HIS A 91 13.87 19.06 -3.09
CA HIS A 91 14.59 17.82 -3.38
C HIS A 91 15.85 18.06 -4.23
N CYS A 92 16.86 17.25 -3.96
CA CYS A 92 18.16 17.17 -4.65
C CYS A 92 18.77 15.78 -4.32
N SER A 93 19.97 15.43 -4.84
CA SER A 93 20.60 14.09 -4.77
C SER A 93 20.14 13.15 -5.88
N ASN A 94 20.37 11.85 -5.66
CA ASN A 94 20.14 10.76 -6.62
C ASN A 94 18.90 9.92 -6.24
N ILE A 95 18.04 10.44 -5.37
CA ILE A 95 16.83 9.75 -4.87
C ILE A 95 15.62 10.56 -5.33
N ALA A 96 14.80 9.95 -6.18
CA ALA A 96 13.56 10.55 -6.63
C ALA A 96 12.56 10.74 -5.45
N PRO A 97 11.82 11.85 -5.40
CA PRO A 97 10.74 12.04 -4.44
C PRO A 97 9.64 10.97 -4.57
N ALA A 98 9.01 10.61 -3.45
CA ALA A 98 7.79 9.80 -3.48
C ALA A 98 6.66 10.53 -4.24
N PRO A 99 5.63 9.82 -4.75
CA PRO A 99 4.51 10.45 -5.43
C PRO A 99 3.88 11.59 -4.63
N ILE A 100 3.78 12.77 -5.23
CA ILE A 100 3.26 13.98 -4.59
C ILE A 100 1.85 14.23 -5.12
N ILE A 101 0.86 14.33 -4.23
CA ILE A 101 -0.53 14.62 -4.59
C ILE A 101 -0.88 16.00 -4.05
N SER A 102 -1.40 16.87 -4.91
CA SER A 102 -1.86 18.20 -4.50
C SER A 102 -3.11 18.14 -3.61
N SER A 103 -3.30 19.13 -2.74
CA SER A 103 -4.55 19.28 -1.99
C SER A 103 -5.67 19.88 -2.84
N GLY A 104 -5.33 20.62 -3.90
CA GLY A 104 -6.27 21.26 -4.83
C GLY A 104 -5.88 21.15 -6.30
N ALA A 105 -6.52 21.94 -7.16
CA ALA A 105 -6.39 21.84 -8.62
C ALA A 105 -5.12 22.49 -9.21
N SER A 106 -4.10 22.81 -8.41
CA SER A 106 -2.88 23.45 -8.94
C SER A 106 -1.62 23.08 -8.17
N LEU A 107 -0.51 22.95 -8.88
CA LEU A 107 0.84 22.76 -8.32
C LEU A 107 1.82 23.73 -8.97
N HIS A 108 2.76 24.25 -8.18
CA HIS A 108 3.84 25.10 -8.65
C HIS A 108 5.19 24.41 -8.43
N ILE A 109 5.93 24.16 -9.50
CA ILE A 109 7.22 23.47 -9.49
C ILE A 109 8.31 24.45 -9.91
N LYS A 110 9.42 24.48 -9.17
CA LYS A 110 10.56 25.36 -9.42
C LYS A 110 11.86 24.59 -9.39
N PHE A 111 12.62 24.61 -10.48
CA PHE A 111 13.96 24.04 -10.56
C PHE A 111 15.00 25.15 -10.64
N VAL A 112 16.06 25.05 -9.84
CA VAL A 112 17.18 26.00 -9.81
C VAL A 112 18.48 25.22 -9.97
N SER A 113 19.38 25.72 -10.83
CA SER A 113 20.77 25.27 -10.90
C SER A 113 21.79 26.40 -10.78
N ASP A 114 22.99 26.08 -10.30
CA ASP A 114 24.11 26.98 -10.03
C ASP A 114 25.16 26.95 -11.17
N TYR A 115 26.42 27.34 -10.91
CA TYR A 115 27.47 27.41 -11.94
C TYR A 115 28.25 26.10 -12.17
N ALA A 116 28.06 25.04 -11.37
CA ALA A 116 28.90 23.83 -11.38
C ALA A 116 28.11 22.54 -11.05
N HIS A 117 28.73 21.37 -11.21
CA HIS A 117 28.23 20.06 -10.76
C HIS A 117 26.82 19.64 -11.23
N GLN A 118 26.61 19.65 -12.54
CA GLN A 118 25.39 19.17 -13.17
C GLN A 118 25.25 17.64 -13.06
N GLY A 119 24.01 17.15 -12.97
CA GLY A 119 23.65 15.73 -13.05
C GLY A 119 22.62 15.47 -14.15
N ALA A 120 22.18 14.22 -14.35
CA ALA A 120 21.18 13.89 -15.36
C ALA A 120 19.86 14.67 -15.23
N GLY A 121 19.57 15.19 -14.02
CA GLY A 121 18.41 16.01 -13.71
C GLY A 121 17.20 15.18 -13.31
N PHE A 122 16.00 15.63 -13.67
CA PHE A 122 14.79 14.88 -13.37
C PHE A 122 13.84 14.83 -14.54
N SER A 123 13.03 13.78 -14.57
CA SER A 123 11.80 13.68 -15.33
C SER A 123 10.69 13.35 -14.36
N LEU A 124 9.55 14.01 -14.46
CA LEU A 124 8.36 13.66 -13.70
C LEU A 124 7.15 13.60 -14.64
N ARG A 125 6.23 12.70 -14.35
CA ARG A 125 4.93 12.59 -15.01
C ARG A 125 3.89 13.26 -14.12
N TYR A 126 3.13 14.19 -14.68
CA TYR A 126 1.97 14.79 -14.02
C TYR A 126 0.69 14.29 -14.67
N GLU A 127 -0.33 14.05 -13.87
CA GLU A 127 -1.68 13.72 -14.34
C GLU A 127 -2.71 14.07 -13.27
N ILE A 128 -3.99 14.11 -13.66
CA ILE A 128 -5.08 14.19 -12.69
C ILE A 128 -5.04 12.94 -11.81
N PHE A 129 -4.98 13.14 -10.50
CA PHE A 129 -5.06 12.08 -9.51
C PHE A 129 -6.47 11.49 -9.51
N LYS A 130 -6.60 10.28 -10.05
CA LYS A 130 -7.84 9.52 -10.05
C LYS A 130 -7.89 8.64 -8.80
N THR A 131 -8.69 9.01 -7.81
CA THR A 131 -9.13 8.06 -6.78
C THR A 131 -9.90 6.96 -7.49
N GLY A 132 -9.34 5.75 -7.57
CA GLY A 132 -9.71 4.70 -8.51
C GLY A 132 -11.20 4.56 -8.80
N THR A 133 -11.64 5.17 -9.90
CA THR A 133 -12.52 4.55 -10.89
C THR A 133 -11.81 4.68 -12.23
N SER A 134 -11.24 3.57 -12.69
CA SER A 134 -10.96 3.38 -14.10
C SER A 134 -12.31 3.21 -14.81
N SER A 135 -12.94 4.32 -15.20
CA SER A 135 -13.81 4.34 -16.36
C SER A 135 -13.42 5.54 -17.21
N LEU A 136 -12.88 5.25 -18.38
CA LEU A 136 -12.82 6.23 -19.46
C LEU A 136 -14.27 6.61 -19.81
N PRO A 137 -14.56 7.90 -20.06
CA PRO A 137 -15.80 8.27 -20.74
C PRO A 137 -15.74 7.73 -22.17
N LEU A 138 -16.63 6.80 -22.51
CA LEU A 138 -16.99 6.54 -23.89
C LEU A 138 -18.01 7.60 -24.31
N SER A 139 -17.54 8.70 -24.90
CA SER A 139 -18.33 9.43 -25.89
C SER A 139 -17.60 9.41 -27.23
N ASP A 140 -18.32 8.90 -28.23
CA ASP A 140 -18.19 9.10 -29.66
C ASP A 140 -16.79 9.02 -30.31
N TYR A 141 -16.49 7.85 -30.86
CA TYR A 141 -15.73 7.76 -32.10
C TYR A 141 -16.69 7.89 -33.31
N PRO A 142 -16.58 8.95 -34.14
CA PRO A 142 -16.88 8.84 -35.54
C PRO A 142 -15.66 8.29 -36.27
N SER A 143 -15.92 7.27 -37.09
CA SER A 143 -14.96 6.57 -37.91
C SER A 143 -14.19 7.49 -38.88
N SER A 144 -12.91 7.15 -39.05
CA SER A 144 -12.04 7.40 -40.21
C SER A 144 -11.51 8.82 -40.42
N GLN A 145 -10.19 9.00 -40.24
CA GLN A 145 -9.32 9.45 -41.31
C GLN A 145 -7.84 9.20 -40.99
N PHE A 146 -7.15 8.77 -42.06
CA PHE A 146 -5.73 8.49 -42.16
C PHE A 146 -4.88 9.74 -41.88
N ILE A 147 -3.84 9.60 -41.06
CA ILE A 147 -2.65 10.46 -41.12
C ILE A 147 -1.45 9.54 -41.34
N THR A 148 -0.86 9.67 -42.52
CA THR A 148 0.43 9.07 -42.90
C THR A 148 1.56 9.75 -42.13
N PRO A 149 2.46 9.02 -41.45
CA PRO A 149 3.77 9.56 -41.08
C PRO A 149 4.70 9.43 -42.28
N SER A 150 5.06 10.58 -42.85
CA SER A 150 6.25 10.71 -43.70
C SER A 150 7.49 10.76 -42.81
N ASN A 151 8.51 10.00 -43.20
CA ASN A 151 9.92 10.07 -42.79
C ASN A 151 10.28 9.63 -41.36
N GLN A 152 10.76 8.39 -41.23
CA GLN A 152 12.15 8.14 -40.85
C GLN A 152 12.58 6.69 -41.14
N SER A 153 13.54 6.57 -42.05
CA SER A 153 14.62 5.57 -42.08
C SER A 153 15.24 5.44 -40.67
N ASP A 154 15.61 4.28 -40.12
CA ASP A 154 16.26 3.11 -40.70
C ASP A 154 15.90 1.88 -39.86
N CYS A 155 15.46 0.81 -40.51
CA CYS A 155 15.66 -0.55 -40.03
C CYS A 155 15.56 -1.48 -41.24
N SER A 156 16.71 -1.89 -41.77
CA SER A 156 16.83 -2.85 -42.87
C SER A 156 17.92 -3.87 -42.53
N LEU A 157 17.67 -5.09 -43.01
CA LEU A 157 18.36 -6.38 -42.82
C LEU A 157 17.98 -7.04 -41.48
N ILE A 158 17.27 -8.16 -41.46
CA ILE A 158 17.58 -9.40 -42.18
C ILE A 158 16.35 -9.98 -42.91
N LEU A 159 16.62 -10.44 -44.14
CA LEU A 159 15.71 -10.99 -45.14
C LEU A 159 15.76 -12.53 -45.13
N LEU A 160 14.58 -13.15 -45.21
CA LEU A 160 14.24 -14.48 -45.77
C LEU A 160 15.09 -15.73 -45.42
N LEU A 161 14.40 -16.76 -44.88
CA LEU A 161 14.27 -18.17 -45.32
C LEU A 161 13.48 -18.87 -44.18
N ALA A 162 12.39 -19.63 -44.33
CA ALA A 162 11.77 -20.32 -45.46
C ALA A 162 10.29 -20.60 -45.14
N PHE A 163 9.43 -20.52 -46.15
CA PHE A 163 8.15 -21.24 -46.22
C PHE A 163 8.34 -22.43 -47.18
N ILE A 164 7.88 -23.61 -46.76
CA ILE A 164 7.04 -24.61 -47.48
C ILE A 164 7.28 -25.99 -46.84
N GLY A 165 6.20 -26.62 -46.35
CA GLY A 165 6.20 -28.03 -45.94
C GLY A 165 5.01 -28.41 -45.05
N GLU A 166 3.99 -29.02 -45.66
CA GLU A 166 2.65 -29.32 -45.13
C GLU A 166 2.54 -30.27 -43.92
N SER A 167 1.37 -30.10 -43.26
CA SER A 167 0.49 -31.12 -42.65
C SER A 167 0.73 -31.58 -41.21
N GLY A 168 -0.31 -31.40 -40.37
CA GLY A 168 -0.66 -32.35 -39.31
C GLY A 168 -0.77 -31.81 -37.88
N SER A 169 -2.01 -31.62 -37.44
CA SER A 169 -2.53 -31.78 -36.06
C SER A 169 -2.07 -30.86 -34.91
N ARG A 170 -3.04 -30.06 -34.45
CA ARG A 170 -3.56 -29.99 -33.07
C ARG A 170 -2.56 -29.66 -31.94
N SER A 171 -2.44 -28.36 -31.66
CA SER A 171 -2.55 -27.78 -30.30
C SER A 171 -2.39 -26.27 -30.42
N ASP A 172 -3.35 -25.52 -29.87
CA ASP A 172 -3.26 -24.08 -29.67
C ASP A 172 -1.98 -23.71 -28.90
N PRO A 173 -1.31 -22.61 -29.27
CA PRO A 173 -0.77 -21.72 -28.27
C PRO A 173 -1.32 -20.32 -28.49
N VAL A 174 -2.08 -19.87 -27.48
CA VAL A 174 -2.31 -18.46 -27.22
C VAL A 174 -0.94 -17.81 -27.06
N TRP A 175 -0.46 -17.12 -28.10
CA TRP A 175 0.64 -16.18 -27.98
C TRP A 175 0.14 -15.02 -27.14
N ARG A 176 0.34 -15.11 -25.82
CA ARG A 176 0.19 -14.00 -24.90
C ARG A 176 1.26 -12.99 -25.30
N GLU A 177 0.79 -11.85 -25.80
CA GLU A 177 1.60 -10.73 -26.27
C GLU A 177 2.62 -10.36 -25.20
N LYS A 178 3.90 -10.48 -25.55
CA LYS A 178 5.04 -10.15 -24.69
C LYS A 178 5.16 -8.62 -24.70
N GLU A 179 4.49 -7.97 -23.75
CA GLU A 179 4.64 -6.55 -23.49
C GLU A 179 6.05 -6.31 -22.91
N LEU A 180 6.98 -5.90 -23.76
CA LEU A 180 8.25 -5.31 -23.34
C LEU A 180 8.49 -4.04 -24.15
N CYS A 181 8.02 -2.91 -23.61
CA CYS A 181 8.63 -1.60 -23.81
C CYS A 181 8.08 -0.61 -22.75
N GLY A 182 8.87 -0.26 -21.72
CA GLY A 182 8.66 0.95 -20.90
C GLY A 182 8.29 0.80 -19.42
N SER A 183 9.28 0.46 -18.58
CA SER A 183 9.57 1.06 -17.26
C SER A 183 8.51 1.16 -16.14
N ASP A 184 7.56 0.24 -15.99
CA ASP A 184 6.94 0.04 -14.67
C ASP A 184 6.54 -1.43 -14.44
N CYS A 185 7.21 -2.08 -13.51
CA CYS A 185 6.92 -3.45 -13.06
C CYS A 185 6.06 -3.48 -11.78
N SER A 186 5.72 -2.32 -11.22
CA SER A 186 4.97 -2.20 -9.98
C SER A 186 3.49 -2.56 -10.16
N ARG A 187 2.90 -3.27 -9.19
CA ARG A 187 1.51 -3.74 -9.26
C ARG A 187 0.85 -3.77 -7.89
N ASN A 188 -0.45 -3.44 -7.87
CA ASN A 188 -1.30 -3.58 -6.70
C ASN A 188 -2.18 -4.83 -6.82
N PHE A 189 -2.37 -5.53 -5.70
CA PHE A 189 -3.12 -6.79 -5.60
C PHE A 189 -4.23 -6.65 -4.58
N THR A 190 -5.47 -6.88 -5.01
CA THR A 190 -6.68 -6.79 -4.18
C THR A 190 -7.49 -8.10 -4.18
N SER A 191 -7.19 -9.05 -5.06
CA SER A 191 -7.86 -10.35 -5.13
C SER A 191 -7.53 -11.19 -3.89
N PRO A 192 -8.43 -12.06 -3.38
CA PRO A 192 -8.18 -12.85 -2.17
C PRO A 192 -6.99 -13.80 -2.25
N THR A 193 -6.63 -14.27 -3.45
CA THR A 193 -5.42 -15.06 -3.70
C THR A 193 -4.75 -14.55 -4.96
N GLY A 194 -3.44 -14.75 -5.07
CA GLY A 194 -2.70 -14.39 -6.28
C GLY A 194 -1.25 -14.87 -6.27
N LEU A 195 -0.60 -14.72 -7.43
CA LEU A 195 0.82 -15.01 -7.66
C LEU A 195 1.56 -13.70 -7.93
N ILE A 196 2.75 -13.58 -7.34
CA ILE A 196 3.68 -12.47 -7.51
C ILE A 196 5.00 -13.08 -7.97
N GLU A 197 5.47 -12.65 -9.13
CA GLU A 197 6.67 -13.21 -9.76
C GLU A 197 7.59 -12.08 -10.21
N SER A 198 8.89 -12.34 -10.21
CA SER A 198 9.86 -11.42 -10.81
C SER A 198 9.57 -11.26 -12.32
N PRO A 199 9.80 -10.07 -12.91
CA PRO A 199 9.55 -9.84 -14.32
C PRO A 199 10.30 -10.85 -15.20
N GLY A 200 9.58 -11.55 -16.08
CA GLY A 200 10.16 -12.54 -17.00
C GLY A 200 10.24 -13.97 -16.46
N PHE A 201 9.83 -14.23 -15.20
CA PHE A 201 9.85 -15.57 -14.61
C PHE A 201 9.15 -16.63 -15.51
N PRO A 202 9.70 -17.85 -15.68
CA PRO A 202 10.89 -18.41 -15.02
C PRO A 202 12.22 -18.08 -15.71
N ASP A 203 12.23 -17.22 -16.75
CA ASP A 203 13.48 -16.72 -17.31
C ASP A 203 14.15 -15.73 -16.33
N LYS A 204 15.43 -15.47 -16.57
CA LYS A 204 16.19 -14.53 -15.75
C LYS A 204 15.56 -13.14 -15.70
N TYR A 205 15.55 -12.54 -14.53
CA TYR A 205 15.03 -11.18 -14.37
C TYR A 205 15.88 -10.14 -15.10
N PRO A 206 15.27 -9.06 -15.63
CA PRO A 206 16.00 -7.91 -16.15
C PRO A 206 16.86 -7.19 -15.08
N HIS A 207 17.91 -6.51 -15.54
CA HIS A 207 18.77 -5.64 -14.73
C HIS A 207 18.13 -4.26 -14.47
N ASN A 208 18.60 -3.54 -13.45
CA ASN A 208 18.20 -2.17 -13.09
C ASN A 208 16.68 -2.00 -12.86
N LEU A 209 16.03 -3.04 -12.35
CA LEU A 209 14.64 -3.01 -11.92
C LEU A 209 14.47 -2.37 -10.56
N GLU A 210 13.38 -1.60 -10.45
CA GLU A 210 12.80 -1.13 -9.21
C GLU A 210 11.30 -1.43 -9.26
N CYS A 211 10.88 -2.54 -8.66
CA CYS A 211 9.48 -2.98 -8.68
C CYS A 211 8.85 -2.93 -7.30
N SER A 212 7.63 -2.40 -7.21
CA SER A 212 6.82 -2.43 -5.98
C SER A 212 5.56 -3.26 -6.17
N PHE A 213 5.40 -4.31 -5.36
CA PHE A 213 4.20 -5.16 -5.35
C PHE A 213 3.45 -4.94 -4.04
N ILE A 214 2.24 -4.38 -4.11
CA ILE A 214 1.48 -4.00 -2.92
C ILE A 214 0.21 -4.87 -2.81
N ILE A 215 0.09 -5.65 -1.74
CA ILE A 215 -1.10 -6.44 -1.44
C ILE A 215 -1.97 -5.64 -0.47
N ILE A 216 -3.16 -5.23 -0.91
CA ILE A 216 -4.13 -4.48 -0.12
C ILE A 216 -5.13 -5.47 0.47
N VAL A 217 -5.17 -5.55 1.79
CA VAL A 217 -5.97 -6.54 2.52
C VAL A 217 -7.23 -5.87 3.08
N PRO A 218 -8.44 -6.37 2.76
CA PRO A 218 -9.67 -5.84 3.33
C PRO A 218 -9.71 -5.90 4.87
N PRO A 219 -10.55 -5.08 5.52
CA PRO A 219 -10.74 -5.15 6.97
C PRO A 219 -11.13 -6.55 7.43
N SER A 220 -10.70 -6.92 8.65
CA SER A 220 -10.96 -8.24 9.25
C SER A 220 -10.46 -9.45 8.42
N MET A 221 -9.47 -9.24 7.55
CA MET A 221 -8.70 -10.30 6.90
C MET A 221 -7.22 -10.20 7.26
N ASP A 222 -6.57 -11.36 7.34
CA ASP A 222 -5.11 -11.49 7.42
C ASP A 222 -4.58 -12.00 6.08
N VAL A 223 -3.35 -11.63 5.70
CA VAL A 223 -2.70 -12.13 4.47
C VAL A 223 -1.52 -13.02 4.82
N THR A 224 -1.41 -14.15 4.11
CA THR A 224 -0.28 -15.07 4.16
C THR A 224 0.46 -15.04 2.83
N LEU A 225 1.77 -14.82 2.85
CA LEU A 225 2.68 -14.84 1.70
C LEU A 225 3.64 -16.03 1.81
N THR A 226 3.65 -16.89 0.81
CA THR A 226 4.49 -18.10 0.75
C THR A 226 5.33 -18.06 -0.52
N PHE A 227 6.66 -18.15 -0.38
CA PHE A 227 7.56 -18.25 -1.52
C PHE A 227 7.61 -19.69 -2.05
N LEU A 228 7.47 -19.85 -3.37
CA LEU A 228 7.55 -21.13 -4.08
C LEU A 228 8.97 -21.39 -4.57
N THR A 229 9.60 -20.37 -5.15
CA THR A 229 10.98 -20.37 -5.64
C THR A 229 11.66 -19.05 -5.32
N PHE A 230 12.98 -19.08 -5.13
CA PHE A 230 13.78 -17.89 -4.84
C PHE A 230 15.25 -18.10 -5.22
N ASP A 231 15.75 -17.33 -6.18
CA ASP A 231 17.14 -17.29 -6.61
C ASP A 231 17.48 -15.88 -7.12
N LEU A 232 18.15 -15.09 -6.29
CA LEU A 232 18.67 -13.76 -6.62
C LEU A 232 20.21 -13.75 -6.52
N GLU A 233 20.86 -12.74 -7.11
CA GLU A 233 22.29 -12.53 -6.90
C GLU A 233 22.60 -12.43 -5.40
N ASN A 234 23.73 -13.02 -5.00
CA ASN A 234 24.18 -13.02 -3.61
C ASN A 234 25.40 -12.10 -3.43
N ASP A 235 25.57 -11.53 -2.24
CA ASP A 235 26.78 -10.78 -1.87
C ASP A 235 27.98 -11.75 -1.69
N PRO A 236 29.09 -11.63 -2.45
CA PRO A 236 30.12 -12.64 -2.56
C PRO A 236 31.12 -12.69 -1.38
N LEU A 237 30.92 -11.93 -0.30
CA LEU A 237 31.82 -11.94 0.86
C LEU A 237 31.69 -13.26 1.67
N PRO A 238 32.71 -14.16 1.67
CA PRO A 238 32.67 -15.37 2.47
C PRO A 238 32.98 -15.02 3.93
N GLY A 239 32.01 -15.20 4.82
CA GLY A 239 32.21 -15.09 6.27
C GLY A 239 31.85 -13.74 6.91
N GLY A 240 31.20 -12.84 6.18
CA GLY A 240 30.52 -11.65 6.73
C GLY A 240 28.99 -11.78 6.60
N GLU A 241 28.24 -11.07 7.45
CA GLU A 241 26.78 -10.89 7.27
C GLU A 241 26.55 -10.23 5.90
N GLY A 242 26.10 -10.99 4.89
CA GLY A 242 25.86 -10.46 3.55
C GLY A 242 24.66 -9.50 3.59
N GLU A 243 24.89 -8.21 3.30
CA GLU A 243 23.87 -7.15 3.42
C GLU A 243 22.91 -7.10 2.21
N CYS A 244 22.94 -8.10 1.33
CA CYS A 244 22.21 -8.14 0.06
C CYS A 244 22.38 -6.82 -0.72
N LYS A 245 23.62 -6.57 -1.18
CA LYS A 245 24.05 -5.29 -1.75
C LYS A 245 23.75 -5.09 -3.23
N TYR A 246 23.60 -6.17 -3.99
CA TYR A 246 23.42 -6.14 -5.44
C TYR A 246 21.94 -6.28 -5.76
N ASP A 247 21.43 -7.51 -5.76
CA ASP A 247 20.01 -7.78 -5.93
C ASP A 247 19.35 -8.13 -4.60
N TRP A 248 18.15 -7.60 -4.37
CA TRP A 248 17.40 -7.93 -3.17
C TRP A 248 15.90 -7.82 -3.35
N LEU A 249 15.20 -8.58 -2.52
CA LEU A 249 13.77 -8.45 -2.29
C LEU A 249 13.53 -8.03 -0.85
N GLU A 250 12.94 -6.87 -0.65
CA GLU A 250 12.46 -6.42 0.66
C GLU A 250 10.98 -6.71 0.81
N VAL A 251 10.58 -7.23 1.97
CA VAL A 251 9.17 -7.40 2.33
C VAL A 251 8.85 -6.45 3.47
N TRP A 252 7.76 -5.69 3.38
CA TRP A 252 7.36 -4.63 4.30
C TRP A 252 5.97 -4.89 4.88
N ASP A 253 5.83 -4.78 6.20
CA ASP A 253 4.54 -4.90 6.91
C ASP A 253 3.79 -3.54 6.90
N GLY A 254 3.54 -3.03 5.68
CA GLY A 254 3.21 -1.64 5.44
C GLY A 254 3.55 -1.20 4.02
N LEU A 255 3.49 0.11 3.78
CA LEU A 255 4.04 0.74 2.58
C LEU A 255 5.58 0.67 2.59
N PRO A 256 6.25 0.45 1.45
CA PRO A 256 7.72 0.43 1.37
C PRO A 256 8.33 1.73 1.88
N GLY A 257 9.38 1.64 2.70
CA GLY A 257 10.06 2.80 3.28
C GLY A 257 9.29 3.55 4.39
N VAL A 258 8.03 3.18 4.65
CA VAL A 258 7.21 3.75 5.72
C VAL A 258 6.92 2.72 6.80
N GLY A 259 6.39 1.55 6.44
CA GLY A 259 6.09 0.49 7.38
C GLY A 259 7.36 -0.19 7.93
N PRO A 260 7.23 -1.09 8.91
CA PRO A 260 8.35 -1.91 9.34
C PRO A 260 8.83 -2.85 8.22
N LEU A 261 10.13 -2.82 7.91
CA LEU A 261 10.77 -3.78 6.99
C LEU A 261 10.75 -5.17 7.61
N ILE A 262 10.02 -6.15 7.08
CA ILE A 262 10.09 -7.54 7.57
C ILE A 262 11.45 -8.14 7.28
N GLY A 263 11.96 -8.00 6.07
CA GLY A 263 13.29 -8.54 5.78
C GLY A 263 13.77 -8.18 4.41
N ARG A 264 15.08 -8.20 4.25
CA ARG A 264 15.78 -8.09 2.97
C ARG A 264 16.36 -9.46 2.64
N TYR A 265 16.02 -9.98 1.47
CA TYR A 265 16.35 -11.35 1.04
C TYR A 265 17.12 -11.33 -0.29
N CYS A 266 18.12 -12.19 -0.40
CA CYS A 266 18.92 -12.41 -1.62
C CYS A 266 19.52 -13.83 -1.61
N GLY A 267 20.18 -14.24 -2.71
CA GLY A 267 20.72 -15.60 -2.86
C GLY A 267 19.63 -16.66 -3.12
N ILE A 268 19.93 -17.91 -2.73
CA ILE A 268 19.12 -19.10 -3.07
C ILE A 268 18.21 -19.60 -1.93
N ARG A 269 18.26 -18.96 -0.75
CA ARG A 269 17.48 -19.42 0.40
C ARG A 269 16.07 -18.87 0.31
N VAL A 270 15.10 -19.76 0.13
CA VAL A 270 13.67 -19.40 0.09
C VAL A 270 13.27 -18.71 1.40
N PRO A 271 12.70 -17.49 1.35
CA PRO A 271 12.21 -16.81 2.53
C PRO A 271 11.11 -17.63 3.24
N PRO A 272 11.01 -17.56 4.57
CA PRO A 272 9.94 -18.23 5.31
C PRO A 272 8.58 -17.64 4.95
N GLU A 273 7.52 -18.38 5.26
CA GLU A 273 6.15 -17.87 5.15
C GLU A 273 5.93 -16.65 6.06
N ILE A 274 5.26 -15.64 5.52
CA ILE A 274 5.02 -14.36 6.20
C ILE A 274 3.51 -14.18 6.35
N GLN A 275 3.06 -13.86 7.57
CA GLN A 275 1.67 -13.50 7.83
C GLN A 275 1.57 -12.08 8.37
N SER A 276 0.70 -11.28 7.78
CA SER A 276 0.45 -9.89 8.19
C SER A 276 -1.04 -9.66 8.46
N SER A 277 -1.30 -8.86 9.49
CA SER A 277 -2.64 -8.38 9.88
C SER A 277 -2.71 -6.85 9.88
N THR A 278 -1.84 -6.16 9.15
CA THR A 278 -1.73 -4.68 9.17
C THR A 278 -2.59 -3.99 8.10
N GLY A 279 -3.31 -4.78 7.28
CA GLY A 279 -4.14 -4.30 6.18
C GLY A 279 -3.38 -4.11 4.86
N ILE A 280 -2.04 -4.20 4.88
CA ILE A 280 -1.21 -4.02 3.69
C ILE A 280 0.11 -4.80 3.86
N LEU A 281 0.54 -5.49 2.80
CA LEU A 281 1.83 -6.18 2.75
C LEU A 281 2.50 -5.83 1.42
N SER A 282 3.72 -5.31 1.45
CA SER A 282 4.40 -4.84 0.24
C SER A 282 5.72 -5.57 0.01
N LEU A 283 6.09 -5.76 -1.25
CA LEU A 283 7.38 -6.28 -1.68
C LEU A 283 8.07 -5.24 -2.56
N ALA A 284 9.34 -4.94 -2.29
CA ALA A 284 10.17 -4.07 -3.11
C ALA A 284 11.33 -4.88 -3.68
N PHE A 285 11.35 -5.05 -5.01
CA PHE A 285 12.36 -5.84 -5.72
C PHE A 285 13.31 -4.90 -6.45
N HIS A 286 14.59 -5.00 -6.09
CA HIS A 286 15.69 -4.22 -6.67
C HIS A 286 16.67 -5.16 -7.38
N THR A 287 17.16 -4.73 -8.53
CA THR A 287 18.25 -5.41 -9.24
C THR A 287 19.29 -4.41 -9.74
N ASP A 288 20.55 -4.80 -9.73
CA ASP A 288 21.64 -3.96 -10.18
C ASP A 288 21.87 -4.06 -11.71
N MET A 289 23.00 -3.52 -12.19
CA MET A 289 23.31 -3.47 -13.62
C MET A 289 23.80 -4.80 -14.22
N ALA A 290 24.00 -5.85 -13.42
CA ALA A 290 24.64 -7.09 -13.85
C ALA A 290 24.06 -8.35 -13.16
N VAL A 291 24.59 -9.52 -13.52
CA VAL A 291 24.35 -10.84 -12.89
C VAL A 291 22.89 -11.16 -12.50
N ALA A 292 22.07 -11.50 -13.49
CA ALA A 292 20.71 -11.97 -13.23
C ALA A 292 20.65 -13.48 -12.96
N LYS A 293 19.77 -13.85 -12.02
CA LYS A 293 19.38 -15.22 -11.66
C LYS A 293 17.93 -15.51 -12.08
N ASP A 294 17.40 -16.66 -11.68
CA ASP A 294 16.07 -17.14 -12.11
C ASP A 294 14.92 -16.36 -11.46
N GLY A 295 15.18 -15.60 -10.39
CA GLY A 295 14.21 -14.72 -9.75
C GLY A 295 13.38 -15.41 -8.68
N PHE A 296 12.14 -14.96 -8.49
CA PHE A 296 11.25 -15.50 -7.46
C PHE A 296 9.83 -15.66 -7.96
N SER A 297 9.12 -16.63 -7.36
CA SER A 297 7.68 -16.80 -7.49
C SER A 297 7.10 -17.01 -6.10
N ALA A 298 6.09 -16.22 -5.74
CA ALA A 298 5.43 -16.25 -4.44
C ALA A 298 3.91 -16.22 -4.61
N ARG A 299 3.21 -16.92 -3.72
CA ARG A 299 1.75 -16.92 -3.65
C ARG A 299 1.31 -16.21 -2.39
N TYR A 300 0.25 -15.40 -2.51
CA TYR A 300 -0.42 -14.86 -1.34
C TYR A 300 -1.86 -15.38 -1.23
N ASN A 301 -2.37 -15.47 0.00
CA ASN A 301 -3.72 -15.87 0.33
C ASN A 301 -4.27 -15.04 1.50
N MET A 302 -5.45 -14.46 1.33
CA MET A 302 -6.17 -13.68 2.34
C MET A 302 -7.18 -14.58 3.04
N THR A 303 -7.22 -14.54 4.36
CA THR A 303 -8.11 -15.35 5.18
C THR A 303 -8.88 -14.47 6.14
N HIS A 304 -10.18 -14.77 6.33
CA HIS A 304 -10.99 -14.09 7.35
C HIS A 304 -10.42 -14.32 8.75
N LYS A 305 -10.38 -13.25 9.52
CA LYS A 305 -9.98 -13.29 10.91
C LYS A 305 -11.16 -13.75 11.77
N GLU A 306 -11.09 -14.99 12.28
CA GLU A 306 -12.07 -15.47 13.24
C GLU A 306 -11.83 -14.85 14.63
N VAL A 307 -12.64 -13.86 15.00
CA VAL A 307 -12.59 -13.27 16.34
C VAL A 307 -13.61 -13.96 17.24
N SER A 308 -13.14 -14.78 18.17
CA SER A 308 -14.00 -15.42 19.18
C SER A 308 -14.52 -14.39 20.19
N GLU A 309 -15.81 -14.46 20.53
CA GLU A 309 -16.43 -13.66 21.60
C GLU A 309 -15.82 -13.96 22.98
N THR A 310 -15.14 -15.10 23.15
CA THR A 310 -14.43 -15.53 24.36
C THR A 310 -12.91 -15.44 24.20
N PHE A 311 -12.41 -14.32 23.65
CA PHE A 311 -10.99 -14.11 23.42
C PHE A 311 -10.18 -14.08 24.73
N HIS A 312 -9.21 -14.99 24.85
CA HIS A 312 -8.18 -14.99 25.89
C HIS A 312 -6.79 -14.89 25.25
N CYS A 313 -6.05 -13.83 25.58
CA CYS A 313 -4.69 -13.61 25.10
C CYS A 313 -3.68 -14.51 25.84
N SER A 314 -3.73 -15.82 25.58
CA SER A 314 -2.91 -16.82 26.27
C SER A 314 -2.46 -17.95 25.35
N ASN A 315 -2.38 -17.70 24.04
CA ASN A 315 -1.92 -18.67 23.06
C ASN A 315 -0.40 -18.86 23.18
N ALA A 316 0.07 -20.09 23.04
CA ALA A 316 1.51 -20.37 22.98
C ALA A 316 2.11 -19.82 21.68
N PHE A 317 3.23 -19.11 21.77
CA PHE A 317 3.91 -18.57 20.59
C PHE A 317 4.66 -19.64 19.81
N GLY A 318 5.07 -20.73 20.45
CA GLY A 318 5.44 -21.97 19.76
C GLY A 318 6.91 -22.32 19.85
N MET A 319 7.49 -22.15 21.04
CA MET A 319 8.74 -22.83 21.39
C MET A 319 8.57 -24.35 21.31
N GLU A 320 7.49 -24.90 21.89
CA GLU A 320 7.22 -26.35 21.88
C GLU A 320 6.74 -26.85 20.52
N SER A 321 5.86 -26.10 19.85
CA SER A 321 5.28 -26.50 18.55
C SER A 321 6.20 -26.33 17.35
N GLY A 322 7.35 -25.68 17.51
CA GLY A 322 8.28 -25.42 16.41
C GLY A 322 7.92 -24.21 15.54
N LYS A 323 6.84 -23.48 15.84
CA LYS A 323 6.49 -22.24 15.12
C LYS A 323 7.56 -21.17 15.26
N ILE A 324 8.23 -21.11 16.41
CA ILE A 324 9.49 -20.38 16.56
C ILE A 324 10.58 -21.28 15.99
N THR A 325 11.25 -20.84 14.93
CA THR A 325 12.33 -21.59 14.28
C THR A 325 13.63 -21.55 15.09
N ASP A 326 14.58 -22.44 14.80
CA ASP A 326 15.85 -22.49 15.52
C ASP A 326 16.68 -21.20 15.34
N ASP A 327 16.62 -20.57 14.17
CA ASP A 327 17.33 -19.32 13.86
C ASP A 327 16.80 -18.13 14.70
N GLN A 328 15.55 -18.20 15.16
CA GLN A 328 14.93 -17.20 16.03
C GLN A 328 15.31 -17.37 17.50
N ILE A 329 16.01 -18.46 17.88
CA ILE A 329 16.42 -18.74 19.26
C ILE A 329 17.93 -18.56 19.36
N THR A 330 18.36 -17.58 20.15
CA THR A 330 19.79 -17.28 20.35
C THR A 330 20.08 -17.08 21.84
N ALA A 331 21.34 -17.10 22.23
CA ALA A 331 21.73 -16.91 23.62
C ALA A 331 23.02 -16.09 23.72
N SER A 332 23.32 -15.60 24.92
CA SER A 332 24.60 -14.94 25.23
C SER A 332 25.79 -15.85 24.97
N SER A 333 25.66 -17.12 25.35
CA SER A 333 26.64 -18.18 25.16
C SER A 333 25.97 -19.55 25.22
N SER A 334 26.69 -20.61 24.85
CA SER A 334 26.25 -21.99 25.04
C SER A 334 27.43 -22.82 25.56
N PHE A 335 27.12 -23.86 26.33
CA PHE A 335 28.12 -24.81 26.80
C PHE A 335 28.86 -25.46 25.63
N TYR A 336 30.18 -25.65 25.77
CA TYR A 336 31.11 -25.94 24.68
C TYR A 336 31.01 -27.36 24.11
N ASP A 337 30.27 -28.27 24.75
CA ASP A 337 30.17 -29.67 24.35
C ASP A 337 29.12 -29.93 23.25
N GLU A 338 28.43 -28.89 22.78
CA GLU A 338 27.34 -28.94 21.79
C GLU A 338 26.07 -29.72 22.23
N HIS A 339 25.95 -30.11 23.50
CA HIS A 339 24.78 -30.85 24.04
C HIS A 339 23.79 -29.97 24.81
N TRP A 340 24.04 -28.66 24.93
CA TRP A 340 23.22 -27.69 25.69
C TRP A 340 22.96 -26.39 24.91
N LEU A 341 22.57 -26.52 23.65
CA LEU A 341 22.41 -25.45 22.69
C LEU A 341 21.11 -24.66 22.88
N PRO A 342 21.02 -23.42 22.37
CA PRO A 342 19.82 -22.58 22.50
C PRO A 342 18.54 -23.26 21.96
N ARG A 343 18.63 -24.01 20.85
CA ARG A 343 17.49 -24.76 20.28
C ARG A 343 16.89 -25.81 21.22
N GLN A 344 17.65 -26.28 22.21
CA GLN A 344 17.20 -27.26 23.21
C GLN A 344 16.40 -26.59 24.35
N ALA A 345 16.30 -25.26 24.36
CA ALA A 345 15.51 -24.51 25.34
C ALA A 345 14.00 -24.56 25.10
N ARG A 346 13.51 -25.34 24.13
CA ARG A 346 12.08 -25.50 23.90
C ARG A 346 11.44 -26.22 25.10
N LEU A 347 10.23 -25.80 25.49
CA LEU A 347 9.50 -26.48 26.56
C LEU A 347 9.34 -27.97 26.21
N ASN A 348 9.46 -28.85 27.21
CA ASN A 348 9.38 -30.30 27.05
C ASN A 348 10.39 -30.92 26.04
N TYR A 349 11.47 -30.20 25.70
CA TYR A 349 12.52 -30.78 24.87
C TYR A 349 13.10 -32.04 25.52
N HIS A 350 13.29 -33.09 24.71
CA HIS A 350 13.61 -34.45 25.15
C HIS A 350 15.11 -34.66 25.44
N ASP A 351 15.95 -33.69 25.09
CA ASP A 351 17.41 -33.76 25.26
C ASP A 351 17.98 -32.54 25.97
N ASN A 352 18.35 -32.71 27.25
CA ASN A 352 18.94 -31.67 28.09
C ASN A 352 18.10 -30.38 28.08
N GLY A 353 18.75 -29.23 27.90
CA GLY A 353 18.16 -27.90 27.80
C GLY A 353 19.21 -26.89 27.34
N TRP A 354 18.92 -25.58 27.39
CA TRP A 354 19.99 -24.59 27.20
C TRP A 354 20.76 -24.34 28.49
N THR A 355 22.08 -24.36 28.38
CA THR A 355 23.03 -23.97 29.43
C THR A 355 24.10 -23.05 28.83
N PRO A 356 24.38 -21.89 29.45
CA PRO A 356 25.44 -20.98 29.00
C PRO A 356 26.84 -21.56 29.24
N ASN A 357 27.86 -20.92 28.69
CA ASN A 357 29.25 -21.31 28.91
C ASN A 357 29.71 -21.08 30.36
N GLU A 358 29.15 -20.08 31.04
CA GLU A 358 29.41 -19.78 32.45
C GLU A 358 28.10 -19.51 33.21
N ASP A 359 27.98 -20.03 34.42
CA ASP A 359 26.83 -19.75 35.29
C ASP A 359 26.93 -18.33 35.90
N SER A 360 26.39 -17.33 35.20
CA SER A 360 26.42 -15.94 35.64
C SER A 360 25.08 -15.23 35.47
N ASN A 361 24.86 -14.15 36.22
CA ASN A 361 23.68 -13.30 36.08
C ASN A 361 23.71 -12.37 34.85
N ARG A 362 24.78 -12.46 34.04
CA ARG A 362 24.92 -11.74 32.76
C ARG A 362 24.39 -12.56 31.59
N GLU A 363 24.25 -13.88 31.78
CA GLU A 363 23.74 -14.76 30.75
C GLU A 363 22.27 -14.51 30.46
N PHE A 364 21.89 -14.75 29.21
CA PHE A 364 20.52 -14.66 28.77
C PHE A 364 20.27 -15.64 27.63
N ILE A 365 19.06 -16.16 27.59
CA ILE A 365 18.50 -16.74 26.38
C ILE A 365 17.48 -15.76 25.80
N GLN A 366 17.52 -15.60 24.49
CA GLN A 366 16.63 -14.72 23.76
C GLN A 366 15.90 -15.47 22.66
N CYS A 367 14.66 -15.07 22.44
CA CYS A 367 13.91 -15.51 21.28
C CYS A 367 13.29 -14.31 20.59
N GLN A 368 13.19 -14.44 19.29
CA GLN A 368 12.38 -13.57 18.48
C GLN A 368 10.99 -14.17 18.31
N LEU A 369 9.96 -13.36 18.58
CA LEU A 369 8.57 -13.81 18.47
C LEU A 369 8.18 -14.04 17.00
N PRO A 370 7.40 -15.10 16.70
CA PRO A 370 7.09 -15.49 15.33
C PRO A 370 5.90 -14.69 14.78
N ALA A 371 5.84 -14.52 13.45
CA ALA A 371 4.56 -14.36 12.77
C ALA A 371 3.80 -15.71 12.84
N ILE A 372 2.48 -15.74 13.07
CA ILE A 372 1.73 -17.02 13.22
C ILE A 372 1.54 -17.65 11.80
N PRO A 373 1.05 -18.90 11.62
CA PRO A 373 1.83 -20.13 11.57
C PRO A 373 2.06 -20.74 10.16
N VAL A 374 3.25 -21.34 9.98
CA VAL A 374 3.60 -22.26 8.88
C VAL A 374 3.24 -23.72 9.25
N PRO A 375 2.78 -24.56 8.31
CA PRO A 375 2.86 -26.02 8.42
C PRO A 375 4.32 -26.47 8.25
N SER A 376 4.74 -27.43 9.08
CA SER A 376 6.02 -28.12 8.96
C SER A 376 6.13 -28.84 7.61
N LEU A 377 7.01 -28.37 6.72
CA LEU A 377 7.50 -29.21 5.63
C LEU A 377 8.67 -30.04 6.16
N SER A 378 8.38 -31.32 6.41
CA SER A 378 9.37 -32.37 6.51
C SER A 378 10.15 -32.43 5.20
N TYR A 379 11.49 -32.40 5.29
CA TYR A 379 12.36 -32.74 4.16
C TYR A 379 12.05 -34.18 3.69
N GLU A 380 11.36 -34.34 2.57
CA GLU A 380 11.60 -35.46 1.68
C GLU A 380 12.35 -34.92 0.46
N ALA A 381 13.64 -35.29 0.37
CA ALA A 381 14.43 -35.08 -0.82
C ALA A 381 13.80 -35.89 -1.97
N VAL A 382 13.05 -35.21 -2.84
CA VAL A 382 12.63 -35.79 -4.12
C VAL A 382 13.82 -35.76 -5.06
N TRP A 383 14.41 -36.94 -5.27
CA TRP A 383 15.41 -37.15 -6.33
C TRP A 383 14.74 -36.98 -7.70
N VAL A 384 14.96 -35.84 -8.35
CA VAL A 384 14.71 -35.70 -9.78
C VAL A 384 15.92 -36.28 -10.52
N ARG A 385 15.71 -37.41 -11.21
CA ARG A 385 16.68 -37.98 -12.15
C ARG A 385 16.92 -37.00 -13.30
N GLY A 386 18.17 -36.68 -13.60
CA GLY A 386 18.55 -36.08 -14.88
C GLY A 386 19.88 -35.32 -14.87
N GLU A 387 20.98 -36.07 -15.00
CA GLU A 387 22.21 -35.67 -15.71
C GLU A 387 23.00 -34.40 -15.29
N ARG A 388 24.08 -34.61 -14.53
CA ARG A 388 25.45 -34.63 -15.09
C ARG A 388 26.47 -35.04 -14.01
N GLU A 389 27.34 -35.96 -14.40
CA GLU A 389 28.42 -36.55 -13.59
C GLU A 389 29.47 -35.51 -13.19
N CYS A 390 29.85 -35.51 -11.91
CA CYS A 390 31.17 -35.05 -11.47
C CYS A 390 31.98 -36.30 -11.08
N ASP A 391 32.95 -36.64 -11.92
CA ASP A 391 33.92 -37.71 -11.71
C ASP A 391 34.72 -37.50 -10.41
N VAL A 392 34.70 -38.48 -9.52
CA VAL A 392 35.54 -38.54 -8.31
C VAL A 392 36.56 -39.66 -8.47
N HIS A 393 37.79 -39.32 -8.87
CA HIS A 393 38.95 -40.18 -8.65
C HIS A 393 40.21 -39.36 -8.34
N SER A 394 40.52 -39.19 -7.04
CA SER A 394 41.83 -39.54 -6.46
C SER A 394 41.88 -39.23 -4.95
N PRO A 395 42.55 -40.06 -4.11
CA PRO A 395 42.52 -39.90 -2.66
C PRO A 395 43.86 -39.35 -2.13
N LEU A 396 43.92 -38.11 -1.65
CA LEU A 396 45.03 -37.66 -0.80
C LEU A 396 44.60 -36.63 0.26
N ARG A 397 44.77 -37.06 1.52
CA ARG A 397 45.00 -36.31 2.77
C ARG A 397 43.87 -35.48 3.38
N GLN A 398 43.33 -36.05 4.46
CA GLN A 398 42.72 -35.37 5.60
C GLN A 398 43.62 -34.25 6.14
N ASN A 399 43.14 -33.01 6.04
CA ASN A 399 43.08 -32.02 7.12
C ASN A 399 42.29 -30.79 6.61
N GLU A 400 41.37 -30.32 7.46
CA GLU A 400 40.62 -29.04 7.35
C GLU A 400 39.68 -28.87 6.15
N PHE A 401 38.59 -29.64 6.13
CA PHE A 401 37.31 -29.15 5.60
C PHE A 401 36.43 -28.75 6.79
N GLN A 402 36.51 -27.49 7.21
CA GLN A 402 35.44 -26.87 8.00
C GLN A 402 34.25 -26.65 7.06
N PRO A 403 33.02 -27.05 7.42
CA PRO A 403 31.85 -26.56 6.72
C PRO A 403 31.65 -25.10 7.12
N ALA A 404 32.22 -24.19 6.33
CA ALA A 404 31.88 -22.76 6.34
C ALA A 404 30.49 -22.57 5.70
N CYS A 405 29.46 -23.14 6.34
CA CYS A 405 28.06 -22.82 6.09
C CYS A 405 27.35 -22.63 7.44
N LYS A 406 27.88 -21.75 8.29
CA LYS A 406 27.12 -21.07 9.34
C LYS A 406 26.96 -19.59 8.97
N ALA A 407 26.40 -19.33 7.80
CA ALA A 407 25.69 -18.07 7.56
C ALA A 407 24.29 -18.23 8.18
N LEU A 408 24.19 -17.88 9.46
CA LEU A 408 22.91 -17.65 10.14
C LEU A 408 22.39 -16.31 9.60
N PHE A 409 21.56 -16.37 8.56
CA PHE A 409 20.78 -15.21 8.17
C PHE A 409 19.77 -14.95 9.29
N ARG A 410 19.83 -13.77 9.92
CA ARG A 410 18.80 -13.32 10.84
C ARG A 410 17.56 -13.02 10.03
N VAL A 411 16.66 -14.00 9.88
CA VAL A 411 15.33 -13.73 9.32
C VAL A 411 14.45 -13.20 10.43
N ASP A 412 14.33 -11.88 10.41
CA ASP A 412 13.64 -11.13 11.43
C ASP A 412 12.14 -11.03 11.04
N LEU A 413 11.23 -11.77 11.66
CA LEU A 413 9.80 -11.77 11.29
C LEU A 413 8.98 -10.55 11.79
N HIS A 414 9.65 -9.48 12.23
CA HIS A 414 9.21 -8.11 12.52
C HIS A 414 7.91 -7.77 13.29
N THR A 415 6.98 -8.70 13.53
CA THR A 415 5.65 -8.39 14.10
C THR A 415 5.65 -8.22 15.62
N LEU A 416 5.01 -7.15 16.12
CA LEU A 416 4.80 -6.95 17.56
C LEU A 416 3.75 -7.94 18.09
N LYS A 417 4.05 -8.59 19.23
CA LYS A 417 3.09 -9.45 19.93
C LYS A 417 2.87 -8.98 21.36
N VAL A 418 1.69 -9.29 21.89
CA VAL A 418 1.34 -9.03 23.30
C VAL A 418 1.79 -10.22 24.13
N LEU A 419 2.82 -10.04 24.96
CA LEU A 419 3.33 -11.08 25.86
C LEU A 419 2.55 -11.04 27.19
N THR A 420 1.95 -12.17 27.57
CA THR A 420 1.11 -12.32 28.78
C THR A 420 1.62 -13.36 29.77
N GLY A 421 2.49 -14.27 29.36
CA GLY A 421 3.01 -15.31 30.24
C GLY A 421 4.29 -15.96 29.76
N ILE A 422 5.01 -16.56 30.70
CA ILE A 422 6.25 -17.31 30.47
C ILE A 422 6.18 -18.59 31.30
N ALA A 423 6.31 -19.76 30.67
CA ALA A 423 6.48 -21.02 31.35
C ALA A 423 7.95 -21.43 31.31
N THR A 424 8.51 -21.88 32.43
CA THR A 424 9.89 -22.37 32.51
C THR A 424 9.96 -23.78 33.07
N GLN A 425 10.99 -24.51 32.67
CA GLN A 425 11.39 -25.84 33.14
C GLN A 425 12.92 -25.86 33.29
N GLY A 426 13.43 -26.69 34.21
CA GLY A 426 14.86 -27.04 34.24
C GLY A 426 15.20 -28.13 33.23
N ALA A 427 16.30 -28.83 33.45
CA ALA A 427 16.70 -30.01 32.66
C ALA A 427 17.47 -31.03 33.49
N ILE A 428 17.41 -32.29 33.07
CA ILE A 428 18.22 -33.38 33.62
C ILE A 428 19.24 -33.76 32.56
N SER A 429 20.53 -33.73 32.91
CA SER A 429 21.61 -34.15 32.01
C SER A 429 21.45 -35.62 31.65
N LYS A 430 21.40 -35.93 30.36
CA LYS A 430 21.38 -37.34 29.89
C LYS A 430 22.68 -38.08 30.20
N GLU A 431 23.78 -37.35 30.28
CA GLU A 431 25.12 -37.91 30.45
C GLU A 431 25.42 -38.21 31.92
N THR A 432 24.89 -37.39 32.84
CA THR A 432 25.24 -37.44 34.27
C THR A 432 24.06 -37.69 35.21
N GLU A 433 22.83 -37.69 34.70
CA GLU A 433 21.57 -37.77 35.46
C GLU A 433 21.39 -36.66 36.51
N LYS A 434 22.23 -35.62 36.46
CA LYS A 434 22.14 -34.47 37.37
C LYS A 434 21.02 -33.52 36.93
N ALA A 435 20.26 -33.07 37.91
CA ALA A 435 19.18 -32.10 37.74
C ALA A 435 19.70 -30.66 37.90
N TYR A 436 19.38 -29.80 36.93
CA TYR A 436 19.74 -28.39 36.88
C TYR A 436 18.49 -27.55 36.63
N HIS A 437 18.36 -26.40 37.30
CA HIS A 437 17.24 -25.49 37.04
C HIS A 437 17.49 -24.08 37.56
N VAL A 438 16.88 -23.11 36.87
CA VAL A 438 16.79 -21.73 37.32
C VAL A 438 15.65 -21.58 38.33
N THR A 439 15.94 -20.92 39.46
CA THR A 439 14.97 -20.70 40.55
C THR A 439 14.36 -19.29 40.52
N THR A 440 15.07 -18.29 39.97
CA THR A 440 14.50 -16.97 39.69
C THR A 440 15.10 -16.35 38.43
N PHE A 441 14.33 -15.51 37.73
CA PHE A 441 14.80 -14.77 36.55
C PHE A 441 14.22 -13.35 36.46
N LYS A 442 14.83 -12.51 35.62
CA LYS A 442 14.28 -11.24 35.15
C LYS A 442 13.95 -11.32 33.67
N LEU A 443 13.00 -10.48 33.25
CA LEU A 443 12.54 -10.37 31.87
C LEU A 443 13.09 -9.08 31.26
N GLU A 444 13.67 -9.17 30.07
CA GLU A 444 14.02 -8.03 29.21
C GLU A 444 13.24 -8.14 27.89
N VAL A 445 12.75 -7.00 27.38
CA VAL A 445 11.99 -6.94 26.12
C VAL A 445 12.48 -5.81 25.23
N SER A 446 12.31 -5.97 23.92
CA SER A 446 12.68 -4.96 22.91
C SER A 446 11.77 -5.03 21.68
N THR A 447 11.61 -3.91 20.98
CA THR A 447 10.93 -3.87 19.67
C THR A 447 11.88 -4.05 18.49
N ASN A 448 13.17 -3.73 18.65
CA ASN A 448 14.17 -3.69 17.59
C ASN A 448 15.41 -4.58 17.84
N GLY A 449 15.53 -5.18 19.03
CA GLY A 449 16.67 -6.03 19.39
C GLY A 449 17.92 -5.27 19.83
N GLU A 450 17.90 -3.95 19.77
CA GLU A 450 18.99 -3.04 20.17
C GLU A 450 18.68 -2.34 21.49
N ASP A 451 17.46 -1.83 21.63
CA ASP A 451 16.99 -1.07 22.78
C ASP A 451 16.21 -1.98 23.73
N TRP A 452 16.82 -2.31 24.88
CA TRP A 452 16.28 -3.29 25.83
C TRP A 452 15.70 -2.63 27.08
N MET A 453 14.50 -3.04 27.46
CA MET A 453 13.87 -2.67 28.73
C MET A 453 13.78 -3.88 29.66
N VAL A 454 14.33 -3.75 30.88
CA VAL A 454 14.05 -4.70 31.97
C VAL A 454 12.63 -4.48 32.48
N TYR A 455 11.79 -5.52 32.45
CA TYR A 455 10.40 -5.47 32.90
C TYR A 455 10.31 -5.07 34.39
N ARG A 456 9.38 -4.16 34.68
CA ARG A 456 9.15 -3.58 36.01
C ARG A 456 7.73 -3.84 36.46
N HIS A 457 7.55 -3.98 37.76
CA HIS A 457 6.24 -3.98 38.37
C HIS A 457 6.32 -3.09 39.63
N GLY A 458 5.68 -1.93 39.59
CA GLY A 458 5.97 -0.84 40.51
C GLY A 458 7.30 -0.16 40.19
N LYS A 459 8.06 0.24 41.21
CA LYS A 459 9.32 1.00 41.02
C LYS A 459 10.53 0.11 40.66
N ASN A 460 10.48 -1.17 41.01
CA ASN A 460 11.63 -2.07 40.94
C ASN A 460 11.52 -3.03 39.75
N HIS A 461 12.66 -3.61 39.34
CA HIS A 461 12.68 -4.72 38.39
C HIS A 461 11.87 -5.89 38.97
N LYS A 462 11.02 -6.48 38.14
CA LYS A 462 10.26 -7.66 38.55
C LYS A 462 11.17 -8.88 38.48
N VAL A 463 11.34 -9.55 39.61
CA VAL A 463 11.94 -10.88 39.69
C VAL A 463 10.80 -11.91 39.66
N PHE A 464 10.89 -12.87 38.76
CA PHE A 464 9.96 -13.98 38.62
C PHE A 464 10.52 -15.20 39.36
N HIS A 465 9.65 -15.91 40.08
CA HIS A 465 10.00 -17.18 40.71
C HIS A 465 9.79 -18.28 39.67
N ALA A 466 10.83 -19.08 39.44
CA ALA A 466 10.85 -20.14 38.44
C ALA A 466 10.74 -21.50 39.12
N ASN A 467 11.63 -22.44 38.79
CA ASN A 467 11.47 -23.84 39.10
C ASN A 467 12.02 -24.21 40.49
N ALA A 468 11.43 -25.23 41.11
CA ALA A 468 11.94 -25.87 42.33
C ALA A 468 12.63 -27.22 42.04
N ASP A 469 12.39 -27.79 40.86
CA ASP A 469 12.99 -29.01 40.33
C ASP A 469 13.29 -28.87 38.82
N ALA A 470 13.82 -29.93 38.20
CA ALA A 470 14.26 -29.90 36.82
C ALA A 470 13.16 -30.27 35.79
N THR A 471 11.97 -30.67 36.23
CA THR A 471 10.96 -31.33 35.38
C THR A 471 9.63 -30.59 35.32
N GLU A 472 9.15 -30.05 36.44
CA GLU A 472 7.85 -29.39 36.51
C GLU A 472 7.85 -28.05 35.77
N VAL A 473 6.75 -27.77 35.06
CA VAL A 473 6.51 -26.49 34.39
C VAL A 473 6.03 -25.46 35.40
N VAL A 474 6.69 -24.30 35.45
CA VAL A 474 6.23 -23.16 36.25
C VAL A 474 5.78 -22.03 35.33
N LEU A 475 4.47 -21.77 35.31
CA LEU A 475 3.87 -20.66 34.54
C LEU A 475 3.83 -19.38 35.37
N ASN A 476 4.53 -18.35 34.89
CA ASN A 476 4.45 -16.99 35.41
C ASN A 476 3.58 -16.12 34.49
N ARG A 477 2.45 -15.65 35.00
CA ARG A 477 1.66 -14.60 34.31
C ARG A 477 2.34 -13.24 34.48
N ILE A 478 2.42 -12.47 33.40
CA ILE A 478 2.93 -11.11 33.43
C ILE A 478 1.81 -10.19 33.94
N PRO A 479 2.00 -9.50 35.09
CA PRO A 479 0.93 -8.70 35.69
C PRO A 479 0.34 -7.62 34.78
N GLN A 480 1.19 -7.01 33.94
CA GLN A 480 0.81 -6.04 32.93
C GLN A 480 1.37 -6.53 31.59
N PRO A 481 0.51 -7.03 30.67
CA PRO A 481 0.95 -7.48 29.36
C PRO A 481 1.81 -6.43 28.65
N VAL A 482 2.88 -6.88 28.01
CA VAL A 482 3.86 -6.00 27.36
C VAL A 482 3.94 -6.29 25.87
N LEU A 483 4.03 -5.24 25.06
CA LEU A 483 4.31 -5.38 23.63
C LEU A 483 5.80 -5.59 23.43
N ALA A 484 6.14 -6.67 22.75
CA ALA A 484 7.52 -7.01 22.46
C ALA A 484 7.62 -7.73 21.11
N ARG A 485 8.81 -7.66 20.53
CA ARG A 485 9.24 -8.53 19.42
C ARG A 485 10.36 -9.46 19.86
N PHE A 486 11.27 -8.95 20.67
CA PHE A 486 12.35 -9.72 21.25
C PHE A 486 12.13 -9.89 22.75
N VAL A 487 12.36 -11.10 23.23
CA VAL A 487 12.20 -11.46 24.64
C VAL A 487 13.49 -12.11 25.13
N ARG A 488 14.03 -11.59 26.24
CA ARG A 488 15.19 -12.11 26.96
C ARG A 488 14.80 -12.60 28.34
N ILE A 489 15.19 -13.83 28.66
CA ILE A 489 15.08 -14.41 29.99
C ILE A 489 16.47 -14.40 30.62
N LYS A 490 16.61 -13.74 31.77
CA LYS A 490 17.88 -13.56 32.48
C LYS A 490 17.86 -14.29 33.81
N PRO A 491 18.49 -15.47 33.92
CA PRO A 491 18.64 -16.17 35.18
C PRO A 491 19.24 -15.27 36.26
N GLN A 492 18.72 -15.35 37.48
CA GLN A 492 19.24 -14.60 38.63
C GLN A 492 19.74 -15.54 39.72
N THR A 493 19.03 -16.63 39.96
CA THR A 493 19.44 -17.70 40.89
C THR A 493 19.10 -19.06 40.28
N TRP A 494 19.85 -20.09 40.64
CA TRP A 494 19.72 -21.44 40.10
C TRP A 494 20.19 -22.50 41.11
N LYS A 495 19.88 -23.76 40.83
CA LYS A 495 20.35 -24.93 41.60
C LYS A 495 21.19 -25.82 40.69
N ASN A 496 22.37 -26.21 41.19
CA ASN A 496 23.42 -26.98 40.50
C ASN A 496 24.03 -26.33 39.24
N GLY A 497 23.33 -25.41 38.58
CA GLY A 497 23.78 -24.65 37.40
C GLY A 497 22.59 -24.09 36.61
N ILE A 498 22.85 -23.23 35.63
CA ILE A 498 21.81 -22.69 34.76
C ILE A 498 21.43 -23.76 33.72
N ALA A 499 20.20 -24.25 33.79
CA ALA A 499 19.59 -25.00 32.70
C ALA A 499 18.14 -24.56 32.53
N MET A 500 17.72 -24.29 31.30
CA MET A 500 16.38 -23.80 31.01
C MET A 500 15.75 -24.43 29.76
N ARG A 501 14.46 -24.70 29.89
CA ARG A 501 13.49 -24.90 28.82
C ARG A 501 12.31 -23.95 29.06
N PHE A 502 11.70 -23.39 28.03
CA PHE A 502 10.62 -22.41 28.21
C PHE A 502 9.63 -22.34 27.04
N GLU A 503 8.47 -21.75 27.34
CA GLU A 503 7.44 -21.34 26.37
C GLU A 503 6.95 -19.92 26.71
N LEU A 504 6.53 -19.20 25.67
CA LEU A 504 5.95 -17.86 25.78
C LEU A 504 4.47 -17.88 25.40
N TYR A 505 3.69 -17.09 26.11
CA TYR A 505 2.24 -16.99 25.90
C TYR A 505 1.81 -15.57 25.60
N GLY A 506 0.80 -15.43 24.74
CA GLY A 506 0.29 -14.15 24.33
C GLY A 506 -0.71 -14.20 23.19
N CYS A 507 -0.75 -13.14 22.40
CA CYS A 507 -1.62 -13.00 21.22
C CYS A 507 -1.12 -11.88 20.30
N GLN A 508 -1.74 -11.72 19.13
CA GLN A 508 -1.59 -10.52 18.31
C GLN A 508 -2.42 -9.36 18.88
N ILE A 509 -2.02 -8.12 18.55
CA ILE A 509 -2.80 -6.93 18.92
C ILE A 509 -4.20 -7.00 18.32
N THR A 510 -4.30 -7.43 17.07
CA THR A 510 -5.52 -7.46 16.26
C THR A 510 -6.46 -8.59 16.66
N ASP A 511 -6.02 -9.60 17.42
CA ASP A 511 -6.86 -10.73 17.85
C ASP A 511 -7.97 -10.30 18.83
N ALA A 512 -7.82 -9.15 19.48
CA ALA A 512 -8.88 -8.58 20.30
C ALA A 512 -10.00 -7.98 19.41
N PRO A 513 -11.28 -8.12 19.79
CA PRO A 513 -12.38 -7.56 19.03
C PRO A 513 -12.25 -6.04 18.87
N CYS A 514 -12.50 -5.54 17.65
CA CYS A 514 -12.36 -4.12 17.30
C CYS A 514 -11.01 -3.52 17.76
N SER A 515 -9.90 -4.18 17.37
CA SER A 515 -8.54 -3.80 17.75
C SER A 515 -7.60 -3.77 16.54
N GLU A 516 -8.14 -3.46 15.36
CA GLU A 516 -7.40 -3.29 14.11
C GLU A 516 -6.53 -2.04 14.16
N LEU A 517 -5.34 -2.08 13.55
CA LEU A 517 -4.44 -0.93 13.45
C LEU A 517 -4.99 0.05 12.39
N GLN A 518 -5.08 1.35 12.72
CA GLN A 518 -5.73 2.32 11.84
C GLN A 518 -4.80 3.03 10.85
N GLY A 519 -3.54 2.61 10.76
CA GLY A 519 -2.66 2.97 9.64
C GLY A 519 -1.46 3.86 9.98
N MET A 520 -1.22 4.19 11.25
CA MET A 520 -0.01 4.93 11.63
C MET A 520 1.24 4.08 11.39
N LEU A 521 1.25 2.83 11.85
CA LEU A 521 2.35 1.88 11.71
C LEU A 521 2.54 1.45 10.25
N SER A 522 1.47 1.14 9.54
CA SER A 522 1.54 0.58 8.18
C SER A 522 1.76 1.63 7.09
N GLY A 523 1.51 2.92 7.37
CA GLY A 523 1.56 3.98 6.35
C GLY A 523 0.24 4.20 5.62
N LEU A 524 -0.78 3.35 5.83
CA LEU A 524 -2.12 3.54 5.24
C LEU A 524 -2.76 4.87 5.62
N LEU A 525 -2.44 5.37 6.83
CA LEU A 525 -2.78 6.74 7.22
C LEU A 525 -1.64 7.65 6.77
N PRO A 526 -1.81 8.51 5.75
CA PRO A 526 -0.76 9.35 5.18
C PRO A 526 -0.30 10.45 6.14
N ASP A 527 0.91 11.00 5.93
CA ASP A 527 1.48 12.04 6.80
C ASP A 527 0.59 13.30 6.89
N SER A 528 -0.17 13.61 5.84
CA SER A 528 -1.14 14.72 5.79
C SER A 528 -2.29 14.59 6.79
N GLN A 529 -2.57 13.37 7.27
CA GLN A 529 -3.60 13.09 8.27
C GLN A 529 -3.04 13.11 9.71
N ILE A 530 -1.76 13.41 9.87
CA ILE A 530 -1.09 13.53 11.17
C ILE A 530 -0.76 15.00 11.39
N SER A 531 -1.23 15.56 12.50
CA SER A 531 -0.98 16.97 12.86
C SER A 531 -0.64 17.11 14.33
N ALA A 532 -0.04 18.23 14.73
CA ALA A 532 0.28 18.51 16.12
C ALA A 532 0.10 20.00 16.43
N SER A 533 0.01 20.32 17.73
CA SER A 533 0.01 21.68 18.27
C SER A 533 1.24 22.46 17.83
N SER A 534 2.39 21.80 17.90
CA SER A 534 3.68 22.32 17.51
C SER A 534 4.63 21.16 17.21
N MET A 535 5.65 21.40 16.41
CA MET A 535 6.72 20.43 16.15
C MET A 535 8.05 21.17 16.15
N ARG A 536 9.07 20.57 16.75
CA ARG A 536 10.43 21.08 16.66
C ARG A 536 10.99 20.77 15.26
N ASP A 537 11.44 21.79 14.54
CA ASP A 537 11.91 21.76 13.12
C ASP A 537 13.06 20.80 12.80
N ILE A 538 13.54 20.02 13.77
CA ILE A 538 14.69 19.16 13.60
C ILE A 538 14.35 17.93 12.74
N HIS A 539 13.13 17.60 12.26
CA HIS A 539 12.97 16.33 11.49
C HIS A 539 11.94 16.32 10.35
N GLY A 540 11.42 17.48 9.95
CA GLY A 540 10.79 17.72 8.63
C GLY A 540 9.52 16.94 8.23
N SER A 541 9.06 15.91 8.95
CA SER A 541 7.77 15.25 8.66
C SER A 541 7.08 14.70 9.91
N MET A 542 5.76 14.84 9.95
CA MET A 542 4.88 14.23 10.96
C MET A 542 4.90 12.70 10.93
N GLY A 543 5.38 12.07 9.85
CA GLY A 543 5.63 10.63 9.78
C GLY A 543 6.58 10.11 10.86
N ALA A 544 7.38 10.99 11.48
CA ALA A 544 8.18 10.68 12.65
C ALA A 544 7.35 10.17 13.86
N ALA A 545 6.05 10.49 13.93
CA ALA A 545 5.17 10.07 15.03
C ALA A 545 4.62 8.63 14.89
N ARG A 546 4.94 7.92 13.81
CA ARG A 546 4.44 6.56 13.54
C ARG A 546 5.04 5.55 14.52
N LEU A 547 4.19 4.67 15.05
CA LEU A 547 4.58 3.58 15.96
C LEU A 547 5.61 2.66 15.29
N VAL A 548 6.71 2.35 15.99
CA VAL A 548 7.83 1.47 15.57
C VAL A 548 8.60 1.92 14.33
N ALA A 549 7.90 2.17 13.21
CA ALA A 549 8.44 2.57 11.92
C ALA A 549 9.44 3.73 11.99
N SER A 550 9.15 4.72 12.83
CA SER A 550 10.04 5.88 13.00
C SER A 550 11.19 5.57 13.96
N ARG A 551 12.41 5.92 13.53
CA ARG A 551 13.62 5.93 14.40
C ARG A 551 13.62 7.09 15.40
N THR A 552 12.69 8.04 15.28
CA THR A 552 12.53 9.20 16.16
C THR A 552 11.13 9.26 16.77
N GLY A 553 10.44 10.40 16.70
CA GLY A 553 9.15 10.66 17.32
C GLY A 553 8.71 12.11 17.14
N TRP A 554 7.48 12.39 17.54
CA TRP A 554 7.00 13.76 17.71
C TRP A 554 7.63 14.39 18.95
N PHE A 555 8.22 15.57 18.75
CA PHE A 555 8.75 16.46 19.79
C PHE A 555 8.10 17.83 19.61
N PRO A 556 7.38 18.37 20.61
CA PRO A 556 6.80 19.71 20.53
C PRO A 556 7.89 20.78 20.53
N ASN A 557 7.58 21.96 20.01
CA ASN A 557 8.54 23.06 19.86
C ASN A 557 9.04 23.63 21.21
N PRO A 558 8.18 23.86 22.22
CA PRO A 558 8.65 24.35 23.53
C PRO A 558 9.56 23.34 24.22
N THR A 559 10.77 23.76 24.59
CA THR A 559 11.71 22.93 25.37
C THR A 559 11.23 22.67 26.80
N GLN A 560 10.29 23.50 27.29
CA GLN A 560 9.59 23.32 28.56
C GLN A 560 8.07 23.38 28.31
N PRO A 561 7.46 22.28 27.86
CA PRO A 561 6.04 22.26 27.54
C PRO A 561 5.17 22.35 28.81
N ILE A 562 4.00 22.97 28.68
CA ILE A 562 3.00 23.05 29.75
C ILE A 562 2.06 21.84 29.64
N ALA A 563 1.75 21.22 30.77
CA ALA A 563 0.91 20.03 30.81
C ALA A 563 -0.49 20.33 30.24
N GLY A 564 -0.91 19.54 29.23
CA GLY A 564 -2.21 19.65 28.60
C GLY A 564 -2.35 20.71 27.50
N GLU A 565 -1.31 21.49 27.18
CA GLU A 565 -1.35 22.47 26.07
C GLU A 565 -0.91 21.85 24.73
N GLU A 566 0.13 21.02 24.76
CA GLU A 566 0.60 20.33 23.57
C GLU A 566 -0.29 19.14 23.23
N TRP A 567 -0.48 18.89 21.94
CA TRP A 567 -1.23 17.75 21.44
C TRP A 567 -0.69 17.22 20.11
N ILE A 568 -0.88 15.92 19.92
CA ILE A 568 -0.78 15.28 18.60
C ILE A 568 -2.15 14.76 18.21
N GLN A 569 -2.50 14.90 16.94
CA GLN A 569 -3.78 14.58 16.35
C GLN A 569 -3.61 13.60 15.20
N VAL A 570 -4.54 12.66 15.12
CA VAL A 570 -4.72 11.75 14.00
C VAL A 570 -6.12 11.96 13.43
N ASP A 571 -6.21 12.15 12.12
CA ASP A 571 -7.44 12.13 11.33
C ASP A 571 -7.60 10.75 10.70
N LEU A 572 -8.66 10.02 11.02
CA LEU A 572 -8.96 8.69 10.50
C LEU A 572 -9.65 8.72 9.12
N ALA A 573 -9.79 9.91 8.52
CA ALA A 573 -10.51 10.25 7.27
C ALA A 573 -12.02 10.01 7.30
N ILE A 574 -12.47 8.93 7.94
CA ILE A 574 -13.88 8.59 8.14
C ILE A 574 -14.14 8.26 9.61
N PRO A 575 -15.38 8.44 10.11
CA PRO A 575 -15.75 8.04 11.47
C PRO A 575 -15.53 6.54 11.70
N LYS A 576 -14.81 6.20 12.76
CA LYS A 576 -14.52 4.82 13.18
C LYS A 576 -14.98 4.56 14.60
N THR A 577 -15.15 3.29 14.94
CA THR A 577 -15.17 2.85 16.33
C THR A 577 -13.72 2.78 16.83
N VAL A 578 -13.36 3.59 17.82
CA VAL A 578 -12.03 3.61 18.44
C VAL A 578 -12.12 2.94 19.81
N ARG A 579 -11.26 1.97 20.06
CA ARG A 579 -11.26 1.15 21.30
C ARG A 579 -9.97 1.27 22.10
N GLY A 580 -8.93 1.84 21.52
CA GLY A 580 -7.67 2.04 22.22
C GLY A 580 -6.67 2.85 21.43
N ILE A 581 -5.55 3.13 22.09
CA ILE A 581 -4.35 3.65 21.44
C ILE A 581 -3.14 2.89 21.95
N ILE A 582 -2.08 2.89 21.13
CA ILE A 582 -0.75 2.43 21.52
C ILE A 582 0.15 3.66 21.58
N THR A 583 0.85 3.86 22.68
CA THR A 583 1.85 4.92 22.82
C THR A 583 3.23 4.32 22.93
N GLN A 584 4.23 4.99 22.38
CA GLN A 584 5.65 4.64 22.47
C GLN A 584 6.42 5.94 22.68
N GLY A 585 7.56 5.88 23.37
CA GLY A 585 8.44 7.05 23.46
C GLY A 585 9.23 7.28 22.17
N ALA A 586 10.24 8.14 22.23
CA ALA A 586 11.05 8.53 21.10
C ALA A 586 12.53 8.70 21.47
N ARG A 587 13.40 8.60 20.47
CA ARG A 587 14.83 8.89 20.57
C ARG A 587 15.15 10.16 19.77
N GLY A 588 15.85 11.11 20.38
CA GLY A 588 16.41 12.29 19.70
C GLY A 588 17.69 11.93 18.94
N LEU A 589 17.91 12.58 17.78
CA LEU A 589 19.01 12.25 16.85
C LEU A 589 20.36 12.95 17.12
N GLU A 590 20.49 13.83 18.12
CA GLU A 590 21.75 14.58 18.34
C GLU A 590 22.77 13.88 19.26
N GLY A 591 23.92 13.48 18.70
CA GLY A 591 25.29 13.66 19.22
C GLY A 591 25.73 13.14 20.60
N SER A 592 24.84 12.66 21.46
CA SER A 592 25.17 12.17 22.79
C SER A 592 24.65 10.75 22.96
N THR A 593 25.56 9.82 23.23
CA THR A 593 25.28 8.43 23.61
C THR A 593 24.67 8.30 25.02
N GLY A 594 24.26 9.42 25.63
CA GLY A 594 23.71 9.49 26.99
C GLY A 594 22.19 9.29 27.08
N ALA A 595 21.70 9.08 28.30
CA ALA A 595 20.28 8.93 28.64
C ALA A 595 19.43 10.20 28.38
N GLU A 596 20.05 11.30 27.97
CA GLU A 596 19.45 12.63 27.80
C GLU A 596 18.65 12.78 26.49
N ASN A 597 18.82 11.86 25.53
CA ASN A 597 18.12 11.86 24.24
C ASN A 597 16.89 10.94 24.17
N ARG A 598 16.46 10.36 25.31
CA ARG A 598 15.40 9.36 25.36
C ARG A 598 14.18 9.97 26.04
N ALA A 599 13.16 10.32 25.27
CA ALA A 599 11.98 11.01 25.77
C ALA A 599 10.73 10.14 25.66
N PHE A 600 9.84 10.23 26.64
CA PHE A 600 8.59 9.47 26.63
C PHE A 600 7.51 10.11 27.52
N VAL A 601 6.26 9.99 27.07
CA VAL A 601 5.08 10.45 27.82
C VAL A 601 4.72 9.42 28.89
N ARG A 602 4.60 9.85 30.14
CA ARG A 602 4.24 9.02 31.31
C ARG A 602 2.78 9.07 31.67
N LYS A 603 2.10 10.18 31.38
CA LYS A 603 0.65 10.35 31.57
C LYS A 603 0.08 11.26 30.51
N TYR A 604 -1.15 11.01 30.07
CA TYR A 604 -1.82 11.82 29.06
C TYR A 604 -3.35 11.80 29.21
N LYS A 605 -4.03 12.75 28.59
CA LYS A 605 -5.48 12.76 28.38
C LYS A 605 -5.80 12.53 26.91
N LEU A 606 -7.01 12.06 26.63
CA LEU A 606 -7.52 11.87 25.28
C LEU A 606 -8.73 12.74 25.03
N ALA A 607 -8.80 13.34 23.85
CA ALA A 607 -10.01 13.94 23.32
C ALA A 607 -10.32 13.38 21.94
N HIS A 608 -11.60 13.40 21.58
CA HIS A 608 -12.08 12.90 20.29
C HIS A 608 -13.08 13.88 19.67
N SER A 609 -13.21 13.82 18.34
CA SER A 609 -14.11 14.65 17.56
C SER A 609 -14.58 13.92 16.29
N LEU A 610 -15.75 14.30 15.78
CA LEU A 610 -16.27 13.87 14.48
C LEU A 610 -16.06 14.91 13.38
N ASN A 611 -15.76 16.15 13.73
CA ASN A 611 -15.68 17.27 12.79
C ASN A 611 -14.36 18.05 12.87
N GLY A 612 -13.47 17.65 13.78
CA GLY A 612 -12.18 18.31 14.02
C GLY A 612 -12.27 19.65 14.75
N LYS A 613 -13.48 20.12 15.08
CA LYS A 613 -13.75 21.43 15.70
C LYS A 613 -14.27 21.30 17.14
N ASP A 614 -15.23 20.41 17.34
CA ASP A 614 -15.84 20.15 18.63
C ASP A 614 -15.14 18.98 19.31
N TRP A 615 -14.48 19.24 20.43
CA TRP A 615 -13.61 18.27 21.10
C TRP A 615 -14.21 17.83 22.43
N THR A 616 -14.34 16.52 22.61
CA THR A 616 -14.82 15.91 23.85
C THR A 616 -13.71 15.11 24.51
N TYR A 617 -13.36 15.44 25.75
CA TYR A 617 -12.42 14.64 26.54
C TYR A 617 -13.04 13.30 26.94
N MET A 618 -12.22 12.24 26.96
CA MET A 618 -12.61 11.00 27.59
C MET A 618 -12.75 11.21 29.10
N ILE A 619 -13.90 10.84 29.65
CA ILE A 619 -14.23 11.06 31.07
C ILE A 619 -14.02 9.77 31.87
N ASP A 620 -13.50 9.91 33.08
CA ASP A 620 -13.49 8.82 34.05
C ASP A 620 -14.86 8.75 34.73
N SER A 621 -15.60 7.66 34.51
CA SER A 621 -16.95 7.46 35.04
C SER A 621 -17.03 7.54 36.56
N LYS A 622 -15.92 7.32 37.29
CA LYS A 622 -15.88 7.42 38.75
C LYS A 622 -15.74 8.86 39.26
N THR A 623 -15.04 9.70 38.50
CA THR A 623 -14.67 11.05 38.98
C THR A 623 -15.41 12.16 38.24
N GLY A 624 -15.93 11.90 37.03
CA GLY A 624 -16.57 12.90 36.18
C GLY A 624 -15.59 13.88 35.51
N PHE A 625 -14.28 13.74 35.77
CA PHE A 625 -13.23 14.56 35.17
C PHE A 625 -12.58 13.85 33.98
N ALA A 626 -11.82 14.61 33.18
CA ALA A 626 -11.02 14.05 32.10
C ALA A 626 -10.09 12.94 32.63
N LYS A 627 -10.21 11.75 32.04
CA LYS A 627 -9.47 10.55 32.41
C LYS A 627 -7.98 10.74 32.11
N ILE A 628 -7.15 10.50 33.11
CA ILE A 628 -5.69 10.49 32.96
C ILE A 628 -5.25 9.04 32.72
N PHE A 629 -4.73 8.78 31.53
CA PHE A 629 -4.15 7.51 31.15
C PHE A 629 -2.69 7.43 31.59
N GLU A 630 -2.25 6.25 32.01
CA GLU A 630 -0.83 5.96 32.18
C GLU A 630 -0.18 5.78 30.80
N GLY A 631 0.98 6.41 30.59
CA GLY A 631 1.77 6.30 29.37
C GLY A 631 2.87 5.25 29.49
N ASN A 632 4.01 5.55 28.88
CA ASN A 632 5.18 4.68 28.78
C ASN A 632 6.06 4.70 30.02
N GLY A 633 6.65 3.55 30.33
CA GLY A 633 7.74 3.42 31.29
C GLY A 633 9.14 3.52 30.68
N HIS A 634 9.24 3.46 29.35
CA HIS A 634 10.49 3.40 28.57
C HIS A 634 10.31 4.03 27.19
N TYR A 635 11.40 4.47 26.54
CA TYR A 635 11.31 5.14 25.24
C TYR A 635 11.03 4.18 24.07
N ASP A 636 11.48 2.93 24.18
CA ASP A 636 11.29 1.92 23.13
C ASP A 636 10.02 1.09 23.31
N THR A 637 9.65 0.72 24.54
CA THR A 637 8.59 -0.27 24.74
C THR A 637 7.20 0.36 24.60
N PRO A 638 6.36 -0.09 23.65
CA PRO A 638 5.01 0.44 23.47
C PRO A 638 4.06 -0.03 24.57
N GLU A 639 3.07 0.80 24.87
CA GLU A 639 2.04 0.53 25.88
C GLU A 639 0.66 0.63 25.22
N VAL A 640 -0.15 -0.44 25.35
CA VAL A 640 -1.53 -0.44 24.88
C VAL A 640 -2.45 0.09 25.99
N ARG A 641 -3.31 1.03 25.64
CA ARG A 641 -4.39 1.52 26.52
C ARG A 641 -5.72 1.37 25.82
N ARG A 642 -6.51 0.41 26.31
CA ARG A 642 -7.90 0.18 25.87
C ARG A 642 -8.88 0.95 26.74
N PHE A 643 -9.99 1.34 26.16
CA PHE A 643 -11.08 2.05 26.80
C PHE A 643 -12.42 1.64 26.18
N ASP A 644 -13.51 2.09 26.78
CA ASP A 644 -14.86 1.87 26.25
C ASP A 644 -14.97 2.48 24.86
N GLU A 645 -15.64 1.79 23.95
CA GLU A 645 -15.72 2.17 22.54
C GLU A 645 -16.27 3.59 22.37
N ILE A 646 -15.60 4.36 21.51
CA ILE A 646 -16.02 5.71 21.13
C ILE A 646 -16.12 5.82 19.61
N VAL A 647 -17.02 6.68 19.14
CA VAL A 647 -17.14 6.98 17.72
C VAL A 647 -16.36 8.27 17.45
N ALA A 648 -15.34 8.20 16.60
CA ALA A 648 -14.45 9.32 16.33
C ALA A 648 -13.88 9.26 14.92
N GLN A 649 -13.70 10.42 14.31
CA GLN A 649 -12.84 10.58 13.13
C GLN A 649 -11.49 11.17 13.54
N PHE A 650 -11.47 12.09 14.51
CA PHE A 650 -10.27 12.73 14.99
C PHE A 650 -9.99 12.32 16.43
N ILE A 651 -8.74 11.97 16.72
CA ILE A 651 -8.25 11.66 18.06
C ILE A 651 -7.09 12.60 18.39
N ARG A 652 -7.10 13.19 19.59
CA ARG A 652 -5.99 13.96 20.14
C ARG A 652 -5.45 13.34 21.42
N VAL A 653 -4.13 13.33 21.52
CA VAL A 653 -3.40 12.96 22.76
C VAL A 653 -2.76 14.19 23.36
N PHE A 654 -3.04 14.45 24.63
CA PHE A 654 -2.53 15.58 25.40
C PHE A 654 -1.58 15.10 26.50
N PRO A 655 -0.26 15.28 26.37
CA PRO A 655 0.70 14.90 27.41
C PRO A 655 0.52 15.70 28.70
N GLU A 656 0.50 14.99 29.84
CA GLU A 656 0.33 15.57 31.19
C GLU A 656 1.58 15.39 32.05
N ARG A 657 2.31 14.29 31.85
CA ARG A 657 3.61 14.03 32.49
C ARG A 657 4.52 13.29 31.54
N TRP A 658 5.82 13.52 31.63
CA TRP A 658 6.83 12.95 30.74
C TRP A 658 8.13 12.62 31.48
N SER A 659 9.10 12.07 30.77
CA SER A 659 10.47 11.84 31.27
C SER A 659 11.22 13.15 31.53
N PRO A 660 12.31 13.17 32.30
CA PRO A 660 13.10 14.40 32.55
C PRO A 660 13.60 15.10 31.29
N THR A 661 13.72 14.36 30.19
CA THR A 661 14.19 14.79 28.87
C THR A 661 13.12 15.50 28.03
N GLY A 662 11.86 15.53 28.47
CA GLY A 662 10.77 16.19 27.75
C GLY A 662 9.77 15.23 27.12
N ILE A 663 8.90 15.78 26.27
CA ILE A 663 7.90 15.02 25.51
C ILE A 663 8.57 14.44 24.27
N GLY A 664 8.45 13.12 24.10
CA GLY A 664 8.78 12.42 22.88
C GLY A 664 7.77 11.29 22.72
N MET A 665 7.12 11.21 21.56
CA MET A 665 6.01 10.28 21.40
C MET A 665 5.89 9.76 19.97
N ARG A 666 5.65 8.45 19.87
CA ARG A 666 5.11 7.75 18.70
C ARG A 666 3.78 7.11 19.10
N MET A 667 2.89 6.89 18.15
CA MET A 667 1.57 6.32 18.46
C MET A 667 0.92 5.55 17.31
N GLU A 668 -0.09 4.77 17.68
CA GLU A 668 -1.04 4.10 16.79
C GLU A 668 -2.44 4.15 17.41
N VAL A 669 -3.47 4.16 16.58
CA VAL A 669 -4.88 4.10 16.99
C VAL A 669 -5.42 2.68 16.74
N LEU A 670 -6.19 2.17 17.70
CA LEU A 670 -6.84 0.87 17.61
C LEU A 670 -8.36 1.05 17.48
N GLY A 671 -8.93 0.38 16.50
CA GLY A 671 -10.36 0.50 16.23
C GLY A 671 -10.86 -0.51 15.23
N CYS A 672 -12.02 -0.22 14.67
CA CYS A 672 -12.64 -0.93 13.58
C CYS A 672 -13.63 0.00 12.87
N GLU A 673 -14.16 -0.45 11.73
CA GLU A 673 -15.28 0.23 11.09
C GLU A 673 -16.46 0.37 12.07
N LEU A 674 -17.27 1.42 11.88
CA LEU A 674 -18.51 1.54 12.63
C LEU A 674 -19.38 0.31 12.33
N PRO A 675 -19.92 -0.37 13.36
CA PRO A 675 -20.89 -1.40 13.12
C PRO A 675 -22.04 -0.75 12.37
N VAL A 676 -22.21 -1.14 11.11
CA VAL A 676 -23.40 -0.80 10.34
C VAL A 676 -24.56 -1.21 11.24
N SER A 677 -25.38 -0.24 11.67
CA SER A 677 -26.45 -0.50 12.63
C SER A 677 -27.17 -1.78 12.22
N ALA A 678 -27.36 -2.68 13.20
CA ALA A 678 -27.95 -4.00 13.07
C ALA A 678 -29.45 -3.96 12.69
N THR A 679 -29.79 -3.10 11.74
CA THR A 679 -31.06 -2.93 11.05
C THR A 679 -30.86 -2.86 9.52
N THR A 680 -29.62 -2.94 9.02
CA THR A 680 -29.36 -3.22 7.60
C THR A 680 -28.59 -4.53 7.49
N PRO A 681 -29.16 -5.58 6.88
CA PRO A 681 -28.42 -6.81 6.67
C PRO A 681 -27.29 -6.57 5.70
N SER A 682 -26.23 -7.35 5.87
CA SER A 682 -25.24 -7.58 4.84
C SER A 682 -25.96 -7.93 3.53
N LEU A 683 -25.82 -7.08 2.50
CA LEU A 683 -26.34 -7.35 1.15
C LEU A 683 -25.82 -8.69 0.60
N SER A 684 -24.70 -9.21 1.14
CA SER A 684 -24.07 -10.48 0.78
C SER A 684 -24.68 -11.73 1.44
N ALA A 685 -25.62 -11.61 2.38
CA ALA A 685 -26.31 -12.76 2.98
C ALA A 685 -27.64 -13.02 2.28
N VAL A 686 -28.00 -14.29 2.10
CA VAL A 686 -29.31 -14.69 1.55
C VAL A 686 -30.39 -14.29 2.56
N CYS A 687 -31.41 -13.55 2.11
CA CYS A 687 -32.60 -13.26 2.89
C CYS A 687 -33.67 -14.34 2.64
N ASP A 688 -33.80 -15.25 3.59
CA ASP A 688 -34.67 -16.43 3.57
C ASP A 688 -36.01 -16.23 4.31
N PHE A 689 -36.25 -15.03 4.86
CA PHE A 689 -37.47 -14.67 5.63
C PHE A 689 -37.78 -15.54 6.87
N GLU A 690 -36.86 -16.42 7.31
CA GLU A 690 -37.12 -17.35 8.41
C GLU A 690 -37.14 -16.65 9.78
N GLN A 691 -36.27 -15.65 9.96
CA GLN A 691 -36.11 -14.95 11.23
C GLN A 691 -36.57 -13.48 11.19
N SER A 692 -36.49 -12.83 10.02
CA SER A 692 -36.88 -11.43 9.83
C SER A 692 -37.03 -11.09 8.34
N LEU A 693 -37.48 -9.87 8.01
CA LEU A 693 -37.51 -9.37 6.62
C LEU A 693 -36.13 -8.95 6.09
N CYS A 694 -35.04 -9.15 6.84
CA CYS A 694 -33.69 -8.73 6.45
C CYS A 694 -33.68 -7.32 5.84
N GLY A 695 -34.21 -6.33 6.56
CA GLY A 695 -34.20 -4.93 6.12
C GLY A 695 -35.05 -4.60 4.89
N TRP A 696 -35.65 -5.60 4.22
CA TRP A 696 -36.67 -5.36 3.22
C TRP A 696 -37.92 -4.80 3.88
N SER A 697 -38.54 -3.81 3.22
CA SER A 697 -39.69 -3.11 3.77
C SER A 697 -40.76 -2.90 2.69
N ALA A 698 -42.03 -2.87 3.09
CA ALA A 698 -43.10 -2.52 2.18
C ALA A 698 -43.03 -1.02 1.82
N ASP A 699 -43.21 -0.67 0.56
CA ASP A 699 -43.29 0.74 0.14
C ASP A 699 -44.54 1.39 0.76
N PRO A 700 -44.42 2.43 1.62
CA PRO A 700 -45.57 3.09 2.24
C PRO A 700 -46.51 3.77 1.22
N GLN A 701 -46.02 4.06 0.01
CA GLN A 701 -46.81 4.65 -1.06
C GLN A 701 -47.57 3.61 -1.89
N SER A 702 -47.29 2.31 -1.69
CA SER A 702 -48.00 1.23 -2.36
C SER A 702 -49.37 1.01 -1.71
N GLY A 703 -50.43 0.97 -2.52
CA GLY A 703 -51.81 0.78 -2.04
C GLY A 703 -52.15 -0.66 -1.62
N VAL A 704 -51.18 -1.57 -1.72
CA VAL A 704 -51.25 -3.00 -1.44
C VAL A 704 -49.87 -3.44 -0.96
N SER A 705 -49.78 -4.30 0.05
CA SER A 705 -48.50 -4.78 0.61
C SER A 705 -48.32 -6.28 0.40
N TRP A 706 -47.06 -6.71 0.34
CA TRP A 706 -46.69 -8.13 0.40
C TRP A 706 -46.99 -8.71 1.78
N SER A 707 -47.48 -9.95 1.85
CA SER A 707 -47.82 -10.62 3.10
C SER A 707 -46.82 -11.73 3.42
N LEU A 708 -46.34 -11.80 4.67
CA LEU A 708 -45.49 -12.90 5.13
C LEU A 708 -46.35 -14.13 5.45
N HIS A 709 -46.06 -15.25 4.80
CA HIS A 709 -46.58 -16.56 5.16
C HIS A 709 -45.66 -17.21 6.20
N THR A 710 -46.22 -17.65 7.33
CA THR A 710 -45.49 -18.35 8.39
C THR A 710 -45.89 -19.81 8.47
N ALA A 711 -44.93 -20.72 8.43
CA ALA A 711 -45.20 -22.16 8.53
C ALA A 711 -45.70 -22.54 9.94
N SER A 712 -46.85 -23.21 10.03
CA SER A 712 -47.44 -23.59 11.32
C SER A 712 -46.70 -24.76 11.96
N SER A 713 -46.12 -24.54 13.14
CA SER A 713 -45.50 -25.56 13.99
C SER A 713 -46.50 -26.67 14.36
N SER A 714 -46.46 -27.79 13.65
CA SER A 714 -47.21 -28.99 14.04
C SER A 714 -46.51 -30.28 13.60
N SER A 715 -45.54 -30.74 14.40
CA SER A 715 -45.59 -32.06 15.07
C SER A 715 -44.25 -32.42 15.72
N THR A 716 -44.36 -32.80 16.98
CA THR A 716 -43.44 -33.54 17.85
C THR A 716 -42.49 -34.51 17.14
N GLY A 717 -41.18 -34.34 17.35
CA GLY A 717 -40.15 -35.32 16.98
C GLY A 717 -38.79 -34.98 17.60
N GLN A 718 -38.35 -35.83 18.51
CA GLN A 718 -37.17 -35.73 19.36
C GLN A 718 -35.91 -36.19 18.61
N GLY A 719 -34.81 -35.43 18.66
CA GLY A 719 -33.44 -35.96 18.57
C GLY A 719 -32.60 -35.67 17.33
N THR A 720 -31.31 -35.37 17.61
CA THR A 720 -30.10 -35.38 16.77
C THR A 720 -29.74 -34.11 15.98
N HIS A 721 -28.70 -33.43 16.47
CA HIS A 721 -27.89 -32.44 15.75
C HIS A 721 -27.30 -33.09 14.49
N GLY A 722 -27.91 -32.82 13.33
CA GLY A 722 -27.43 -33.19 12.01
C GLY A 722 -27.24 -31.95 11.15
N SER A 723 -26.07 -31.89 10.50
CA SER A 723 -25.59 -30.99 9.44
C SER A 723 -26.57 -29.99 8.80
N ARG A 724 -26.16 -28.71 8.78
CA ARG A 724 -26.53 -27.75 7.74
C ARG A 724 -26.12 -28.33 6.39
N GLN A 725 -27.10 -28.90 5.69
CA GLN A 725 -27.02 -29.30 4.31
C GLN A 725 -28.22 -28.69 3.59
N ASP A 726 -28.31 -27.36 3.64
CA ASP A 726 -29.04 -26.61 2.63
C ASP A 726 -28.13 -26.53 1.43
N LEU A 727 -28.31 -27.42 0.47
CA LEU A 727 -27.83 -27.19 -0.89
C LEU A 727 -28.65 -28.03 -1.88
N ALA A 728 -29.12 -27.32 -2.90
CA ALA A 728 -29.36 -27.78 -4.26
C ALA A 728 -30.73 -28.37 -4.63
N LEU A 729 -31.39 -27.64 -5.55
CA LEU A 729 -32.08 -28.17 -6.74
C LEU A 729 -33.42 -28.91 -6.51
N GLY A 730 -34.53 -28.20 -6.73
CA GLY A 730 -35.69 -28.78 -7.42
C GLY A 730 -36.61 -29.71 -6.62
N SER A 731 -36.90 -29.43 -5.35
CA SER A 731 -37.94 -30.13 -4.59
C SER A 731 -39.16 -29.23 -4.35
N ASP A 732 -40.35 -29.71 -4.76
CA ASP A 732 -41.66 -29.04 -4.67
C ASP A 732 -42.21 -28.88 -3.22
N ASN A 733 -41.37 -29.05 -2.19
CA ASN A 733 -41.83 -29.12 -0.81
C ASN A 733 -41.00 -28.21 0.11
N PHE A 734 -41.11 -26.89 -0.08
CA PHE A 734 -40.59 -25.88 0.84
C PHE A 734 -41.48 -25.79 2.08
N SER A 735 -40.90 -25.98 3.27
CA SER A 735 -41.60 -25.87 4.57
C SER A 735 -41.24 -24.60 5.36
N GLY A 736 -40.77 -23.56 4.68
CA GLY A 736 -40.28 -22.30 5.26
C GLY A 736 -41.25 -21.11 5.15
N ASN A 737 -40.81 -19.96 5.65
CA ASN A 737 -41.50 -18.68 5.53
C ASN A 737 -41.24 -18.06 4.15
N TYR A 738 -42.22 -17.35 3.57
CA TYR A 738 -42.03 -16.65 2.30
C TYR A 738 -42.98 -15.46 2.17
N LEU A 739 -42.69 -14.52 1.27
CA LEU A 739 -43.59 -13.42 0.96
C LEU A 739 -44.56 -13.81 -0.17
N HIS A 740 -45.83 -13.45 -0.03
CA HIS A 740 -46.87 -13.75 -1.02
C HIS A 740 -47.82 -12.60 -1.29
N LEU A 741 -48.45 -12.67 -2.46
CA LEU A 741 -49.50 -11.79 -2.95
C LEU A 741 -50.56 -12.62 -3.67
N ASP A 742 -51.81 -12.56 -3.20
CA ASP A 742 -52.92 -13.29 -3.82
C ASP A 742 -53.76 -12.38 -4.73
N ALA A 743 -54.29 -12.97 -5.80
CA ALA A 743 -55.17 -12.29 -6.73
C ALA A 743 -56.55 -12.07 -6.08
N GLY A 744 -57.05 -10.84 -6.19
CA GLY A 744 -58.36 -10.46 -5.69
C GLY A 744 -58.72 -9.03 -6.03
N ALA A 745 -59.92 -8.61 -5.66
CA ALA A 745 -60.40 -7.24 -5.95
C ALA A 745 -59.52 -6.13 -5.34
N HIS A 746 -58.78 -6.44 -4.28
CA HIS A 746 -57.89 -5.50 -3.61
C HIS A 746 -56.50 -5.40 -4.27
N THR A 747 -56.08 -6.41 -5.04
CA THR A 747 -54.77 -6.45 -5.75
C THR A 747 -54.91 -6.17 -7.25
N GLN A 748 -56.13 -6.11 -7.78
CA GLN A 748 -56.39 -5.82 -9.18
C GLN A 748 -55.93 -4.40 -9.57
N ARG A 749 -55.02 -4.31 -10.55
CA ARG A 749 -54.43 -3.05 -11.08
C ARG A 749 -53.78 -2.15 -10.01
N LYS A 750 -53.53 -2.68 -8.81
CA LYS A 750 -52.77 -2.02 -7.76
C LYS A 750 -51.44 -2.76 -7.58
N ARG A 751 -50.38 -1.99 -7.37
CA ARG A 751 -49.00 -2.50 -7.30
C ARG A 751 -48.62 -2.71 -5.84
N ALA A 752 -48.20 -3.91 -5.50
CA ALA A 752 -47.54 -4.21 -4.23
C ALA A 752 -46.03 -4.09 -4.42
N ARG A 753 -45.36 -3.31 -3.57
CA ARG A 753 -43.91 -3.03 -3.69
C ARG A 753 -43.18 -3.40 -2.41
N LEU A 754 -42.12 -4.19 -2.57
CA LEU A 754 -41.16 -4.52 -1.52
C LEU A 754 -39.82 -3.86 -1.87
N LEU A 755 -39.33 -2.98 -1.01
CA LEU A 755 -38.10 -2.20 -1.19
C LEU A 755 -36.96 -2.83 -0.41
N SER A 756 -35.79 -2.93 -1.04
CA SER A 756 -34.55 -3.31 -0.37
C SER A 756 -34.07 -2.23 0.59
N PRO A 757 -33.16 -2.54 1.52
CA PRO A 757 -32.27 -1.55 2.10
C PRO A 757 -31.59 -0.71 1.00
N GLU A 758 -31.16 0.51 1.34
CA GLU A 758 -30.40 1.36 0.42
C GLU A 758 -29.09 0.67 0.01
N VAL A 759 -28.90 0.55 -1.29
CA VAL A 759 -27.64 0.11 -1.88
C VAL A 759 -26.78 1.35 -2.06
N GLY A 760 -25.73 1.45 -1.23
CA GLY A 760 -24.80 2.57 -1.23
C GLY A 760 -24.17 2.85 -2.61
N PRO A 761 -23.64 4.07 -2.83
CA PRO A 761 -23.06 4.47 -4.10
C PRO A 761 -21.85 3.60 -4.44
N GLU A 762 -21.59 3.38 -5.73
CA GLU A 762 -20.47 2.60 -6.27
C GLU A 762 -20.48 1.09 -5.89
N ARG A 763 -21.56 0.58 -5.31
CA ARG A 763 -21.74 -0.87 -5.07
C ARG A 763 -22.23 -1.57 -6.34
N GLY A 764 -21.34 -2.25 -7.07
CA GLY A 764 -21.72 -3.11 -8.18
C GLY A 764 -20.60 -3.38 -9.20
N PRO A 765 -20.88 -4.15 -10.27
CA PRO A 765 -22.15 -4.82 -10.56
C PRO A 765 -22.44 -5.96 -9.57
N LEU A 766 -23.66 -6.03 -9.07
CA LEU A 766 -24.12 -7.12 -8.19
C LEU A 766 -25.03 -8.07 -8.98
N CYS A 767 -24.99 -9.36 -8.67
CA CYS A 767 -26.01 -10.28 -9.16
C CYS A 767 -27.14 -10.41 -8.13
N LEU A 768 -28.35 -10.03 -8.53
CA LEU A 768 -29.56 -10.29 -7.76
C LEU A 768 -30.09 -11.68 -8.14
N LEU A 769 -30.16 -12.57 -7.16
CA LEU A 769 -30.81 -13.88 -7.23
C LEU A 769 -32.02 -13.90 -6.31
N PHE A 770 -33.09 -14.57 -6.74
CA PHE A 770 -34.27 -14.78 -5.91
C PHE A 770 -35.07 -15.97 -6.42
N TYR A 771 -35.87 -16.59 -5.56
CA TYR A 771 -36.83 -17.62 -5.96
C TYR A 771 -38.23 -17.03 -6.04
N TYR A 772 -39.01 -17.47 -7.03
CA TYR A 772 -40.38 -17.02 -7.22
C TYR A 772 -41.32 -18.16 -7.63
N GLN A 773 -42.60 -17.98 -7.31
CA GLN A 773 -43.72 -18.77 -7.85
C GLN A 773 -44.77 -17.79 -8.37
N LEU A 774 -45.22 -17.99 -9.61
CA LEU A 774 -46.23 -17.14 -10.25
C LEU A 774 -47.25 -18.04 -10.95
N GLN A 775 -48.46 -18.14 -10.38
CA GLN A 775 -49.47 -19.07 -10.86
C GLN A 775 -50.86 -18.45 -10.92
N GLY A 776 -51.65 -18.85 -11.92
CA GLY A 776 -53.09 -18.62 -11.96
C GLY A 776 -53.59 -17.77 -13.12
N GLU A 777 -54.91 -17.77 -13.28
CA GLU A 777 -55.64 -17.14 -14.40
C GLU A 777 -55.70 -15.61 -14.30
N ALA A 778 -55.28 -15.05 -13.17
CA ALA A 778 -55.31 -13.62 -12.88
C ALA A 778 -54.31 -12.77 -13.68
N GLN A 779 -53.49 -13.40 -14.54
CA GLN A 779 -52.39 -12.77 -15.28
C GLN A 779 -51.50 -11.93 -14.37
N GLY A 780 -50.91 -12.56 -13.36
CA GLY A 780 -49.97 -11.90 -12.46
C GLY A 780 -48.72 -11.43 -13.19
N SER A 781 -48.16 -10.30 -12.74
CA SER A 781 -46.88 -9.76 -13.21
C SER A 781 -45.97 -9.53 -12.02
N LEU A 782 -44.72 -10.01 -12.11
CA LEU A 782 -43.64 -9.76 -11.16
C LEU A 782 -42.53 -8.98 -11.86
N ARG A 783 -42.11 -7.86 -11.28
CA ARG A 783 -41.06 -6.99 -11.82
C ARG A 783 -40.03 -6.67 -10.76
N VAL A 784 -38.78 -6.53 -11.19
CA VAL A 784 -37.68 -5.98 -10.38
C VAL A 784 -37.28 -4.66 -11.00
N LEU A 785 -37.38 -3.60 -10.21
CA LEU A 785 -37.01 -2.25 -10.61
C LEU A 785 -35.87 -1.72 -9.74
N LEU A 786 -35.07 -0.83 -10.30
CA LEU A 786 -34.14 0.01 -9.57
C LEU A 786 -34.79 1.38 -9.39
N ARG A 787 -34.77 1.91 -8.16
CA ARG A 787 -35.31 3.23 -7.82
C ARG A 787 -34.21 4.06 -7.19
N ASP A 788 -33.92 5.23 -7.76
CA ASP A 788 -32.93 6.15 -7.20
C ASP A 788 -33.54 7.12 -6.16
N ASN A 789 -32.69 7.98 -5.59
CA ASN A 789 -33.10 9.01 -4.62
C ASN A 789 -34.03 10.09 -5.21
N GLU A 790 -34.08 10.24 -6.54
CA GLU A 790 -35.00 11.14 -7.25
C GLU A 790 -36.34 10.47 -7.62
N GLN A 791 -36.51 9.21 -7.20
CA GLN A 791 -37.64 8.33 -7.53
C GLN A 791 -37.75 7.98 -9.02
N GLU A 792 -36.66 8.08 -9.77
CA GLU A 792 -36.58 7.55 -11.12
C GLU A 792 -36.49 6.02 -11.09
N GLU A 793 -37.35 5.35 -11.86
CA GLU A 793 -37.49 3.89 -11.84
C GLU A 793 -36.99 3.27 -13.14
N THR A 794 -36.01 2.37 -13.05
CA THR A 794 -35.48 1.59 -14.18
C THR A 794 -35.91 0.12 -14.05
N LEU A 795 -36.54 -0.43 -15.08
CA LEU A 795 -36.96 -1.85 -15.09
C LEU A 795 -35.76 -2.75 -15.40
N LEU A 796 -35.42 -3.65 -14.48
CA LEU A 796 -34.29 -4.59 -14.64
C LEU A 796 -34.75 -5.99 -15.07
N TRP A 797 -35.87 -6.46 -14.51
CA TRP A 797 -36.41 -7.79 -14.79
C TRP A 797 -37.93 -7.78 -14.74
N ALA A 798 -38.59 -8.54 -15.60
CA ALA A 798 -40.05 -8.65 -15.62
C ALA A 798 -40.51 -10.02 -16.11
N LEU A 799 -41.56 -10.52 -15.48
CA LEU A 799 -42.25 -11.74 -15.87
C LEU A 799 -43.76 -11.55 -15.75
N LYS A 800 -44.52 -12.13 -16.68
CA LYS A 800 -45.99 -12.04 -16.73
C LYS A 800 -46.62 -13.38 -17.09
N GLY A 801 -47.78 -13.65 -16.51
CA GLY A 801 -48.58 -14.85 -16.80
C GLY A 801 -48.15 -16.07 -15.98
N ASP A 802 -48.91 -17.15 -16.13
CA ASP A 802 -48.72 -18.39 -15.35
C ASP A 802 -47.40 -19.09 -15.68
N GLN A 803 -46.62 -19.42 -14.65
CA GLN A 803 -45.31 -20.09 -14.74
C GLN A 803 -45.35 -21.53 -14.20
N GLY A 804 -46.53 -22.02 -13.85
CA GLY A 804 -46.74 -23.34 -13.27
C GLY A 804 -46.58 -23.38 -11.74
N ASN A 805 -46.66 -24.59 -11.19
CA ASN A 805 -46.77 -24.81 -9.74
C ASN A 805 -45.41 -24.96 -9.01
N GLY A 806 -44.29 -24.86 -9.71
CA GLY A 806 -42.96 -25.04 -9.13
C GLY A 806 -42.27 -23.71 -8.80
N TRP A 807 -41.38 -23.72 -7.81
CA TRP A 807 -40.46 -22.62 -7.56
C TRP A 807 -39.44 -22.50 -8.69
N ARG A 808 -39.17 -21.27 -9.12
CA ARG A 808 -38.19 -20.96 -10.16
C ARG A 808 -37.25 -19.88 -9.66
N GLU A 809 -36.04 -19.87 -10.19
CA GLU A 809 -35.04 -18.87 -9.85
C GLU A 809 -35.07 -17.72 -10.86
N GLY A 810 -35.10 -16.48 -10.35
CA GLY A 810 -34.92 -15.25 -11.10
C GLY A 810 -33.51 -14.70 -10.88
N ARG A 811 -32.91 -14.18 -11.96
CA ARG A 811 -31.59 -13.54 -11.94
C ARG A 811 -31.62 -12.22 -12.70
N THR A 812 -30.96 -11.20 -12.17
CA THR A 812 -30.70 -9.95 -12.91
C THR A 812 -29.45 -9.26 -12.39
N ILE A 813 -28.81 -8.47 -13.24
CA ILE A 813 -27.68 -7.62 -12.86
C ILE A 813 -28.22 -6.33 -12.25
N LEU A 814 -27.70 -5.95 -11.08
CA LEU A 814 -27.84 -4.61 -10.54
C LEU A 814 -26.67 -3.77 -11.02
N PRO A 815 -26.91 -2.68 -11.77
CA PRO A 815 -25.84 -1.85 -12.29
C PRO A 815 -25.11 -1.12 -11.16
N GLN A 816 -23.82 -0.89 -11.35
CA GLN A 816 -23.09 0.04 -10.50
C GLN A 816 -23.65 1.45 -10.72
N SER A 817 -24.06 2.11 -9.64
CA SER A 817 -24.62 3.46 -9.69
C SER A 817 -23.81 4.38 -8.77
N PRO A 818 -23.42 5.59 -9.22
CA PRO A 818 -22.78 6.60 -8.37
C PRO A 818 -23.76 7.23 -7.37
N LYS A 819 -25.07 7.03 -7.58
CA LYS A 819 -26.14 7.44 -6.67
C LYS A 819 -26.62 6.24 -5.87
N GLU A 820 -27.05 6.48 -4.63
CA GLU A 820 -27.78 5.47 -3.85
C GLU A 820 -29.07 5.09 -4.56
N TYR A 821 -29.40 3.80 -4.48
CA TYR A 821 -30.64 3.27 -5.05
C TYR A 821 -31.20 2.13 -4.20
N GLN A 822 -32.47 1.84 -4.40
CA GLN A 822 -33.14 0.67 -3.84
C GLN A 822 -33.61 -0.26 -4.96
N VAL A 823 -33.63 -1.55 -4.68
CA VAL A 823 -34.26 -2.56 -5.52
C VAL A 823 -35.71 -2.72 -5.06
N ALA A 824 -36.65 -2.66 -6.00
CA ALA A 824 -38.08 -2.81 -5.75
C ALA A 824 -38.63 -4.06 -6.44
N PHE A 825 -39.17 -5.00 -5.66
CA PHE A 825 -40.01 -6.09 -6.18
C PHE A 825 -41.45 -5.61 -6.27
N GLU A 826 -41.96 -5.47 -7.50
CA GLU A 826 -43.31 -5.02 -7.81
C GLU A 826 -44.17 -6.20 -8.30
N GLY A 827 -45.24 -6.50 -7.57
CA GLY A 827 -46.24 -7.53 -7.92
C GLY A 827 -47.62 -6.93 -8.14
N PHE A 828 -48.33 -7.34 -9.20
CA PHE A 828 -49.72 -6.96 -9.45
C PHE A 828 -50.47 -7.97 -10.34
N PHE A 829 -51.80 -7.88 -10.35
CA PHE A 829 -52.67 -8.71 -11.20
C PHE A 829 -53.55 -7.84 -12.12
N ASP A 830 -53.74 -8.27 -13.35
CA ASP A 830 -54.62 -7.59 -14.32
C ASP A 830 -56.11 -7.93 -14.06
N HIS A 831 -56.37 -9.14 -13.57
CA HIS A 831 -57.72 -9.66 -13.32
C HIS A 831 -57.89 -10.13 -11.85
N PRO A 832 -59.10 -10.05 -11.27
CA PRO A 832 -59.35 -10.45 -9.89
C PRO A 832 -59.71 -11.94 -9.76
N THR A 833 -59.28 -12.78 -10.71
CA THR A 833 -59.52 -14.24 -10.72
C THR A 833 -58.49 -14.96 -9.84
N ARG A 834 -58.46 -16.31 -9.82
CA ARG A 834 -57.53 -17.05 -8.96
C ARG A 834 -56.08 -16.91 -9.43
N GLY A 835 -55.17 -16.65 -8.51
CA GLY A 835 -53.73 -16.67 -8.75
C GLY A 835 -52.92 -16.16 -7.56
N HIS A 836 -51.63 -16.41 -7.55
CA HIS A 836 -50.70 -15.96 -6.52
C HIS A 836 -49.32 -15.63 -7.10
N ILE A 837 -48.61 -14.73 -6.41
CA ILE A 837 -47.19 -14.45 -6.59
C ILE A 837 -46.50 -14.72 -5.25
N ARG A 838 -45.41 -15.48 -5.25
CA ARG A 838 -44.58 -15.72 -4.06
C ARG A 838 -43.13 -15.46 -4.38
N ILE A 839 -42.38 -14.95 -3.41
CA ILE A 839 -40.94 -14.69 -3.51
C ILE A 839 -40.23 -15.15 -2.24
N ASP A 840 -39.02 -15.68 -2.39
CA ASP A 840 -38.20 -16.21 -1.30
C ASP A 840 -36.69 -16.18 -1.66
N ASN A 841 -35.81 -16.38 -0.68
CA ASN A 841 -34.36 -16.52 -0.82
C ASN A 841 -33.71 -15.41 -1.68
N ILE A 842 -33.91 -14.14 -1.30
CA ILE A 842 -33.38 -13.00 -2.06
C ILE A 842 -31.91 -12.76 -1.68
N HIS A 843 -31.02 -12.68 -2.66
CA HIS A 843 -29.58 -12.53 -2.47
C HIS A 843 -28.97 -11.54 -3.44
N MET A 844 -28.12 -10.61 -2.95
CA MET A 844 -27.36 -9.67 -3.78
C MET A 844 -25.86 -10.02 -3.70
N SER A 845 -25.39 -10.86 -4.61
CA SER A 845 -24.01 -11.37 -4.60
C SER A 845 -23.04 -10.45 -5.33
N SER A 846 -21.88 -10.18 -4.72
CA SER A 846 -20.72 -9.53 -5.37
C SER A 846 -19.62 -10.51 -5.78
N SER A 847 -19.70 -11.78 -5.35
CA SER A 847 -18.66 -12.80 -5.57
C SER A 847 -18.90 -13.66 -6.81
N MET A 848 -20.03 -13.49 -7.49
CA MET A 848 -20.38 -14.26 -8.68
C MET A 848 -19.99 -13.49 -9.95
N GLU A 849 -19.23 -14.12 -10.84
CA GLU A 849 -18.77 -13.48 -12.08
C GLU A 849 -19.97 -13.10 -12.99
N LEU A 850 -19.83 -12.02 -13.75
CA LEU A 850 -20.90 -11.48 -14.61
C LEU A 850 -21.40 -12.50 -15.65
N GLU A 851 -20.50 -13.38 -16.14
CA GLU A 851 -20.86 -14.49 -17.04
C GLU A 851 -21.73 -15.55 -16.35
N GLU A 852 -21.54 -15.79 -15.06
CA GLU A 852 -22.31 -16.77 -14.30
C GLU A 852 -23.68 -16.21 -13.88
N CYS A 853 -23.77 -14.91 -13.63
CA CYS A 853 -25.04 -14.20 -13.43
C CYS A 853 -25.93 -14.21 -14.69
N THR A 854 -25.31 -14.22 -15.88
CA THR A 854 -26.01 -14.22 -17.18
C THR A 854 -26.23 -15.63 -17.77
N ARG A 855 -25.54 -16.66 -17.28
CA ARG A 855 -25.78 -18.07 -17.61
C ARG A 855 -27.12 -18.54 -17.01
N GLY A 856 -28.17 -18.30 -17.79
CA GLY A 856 -29.56 -18.62 -17.50
C GLY A 856 -30.53 -17.93 -18.47
N ALA A 857 -30.09 -16.86 -19.14
CA ALA A 857 -30.89 -16.14 -20.15
C ALA A 857 -31.02 -16.87 -21.50
N MET A 858 -30.43 -18.06 -21.65
CA MET A 858 -30.41 -18.86 -22.88
C MET A 858 -31.27 -20.13 -22.75
N SER A 859 -32.54 -19.98 -22.39
CA SER A 859 -33.58 -20.97 -22.73
C SER A 859 -34.97 -20.35 -22.63
N GLY A 860 -35.36 -19.62 -23.68
CA GLY A 860 -36.76 -19.49 -24.13
C GLY A 860 -37.69 -18.60 -23.30
N MET A 861 -37.60 -17.29 -23.47
CA MET A 861 -38.72 -16.41 -23.88
C MET A 861 -38.15 -15.02 -24.17
N GLU A 862 -38.40 -14.53 -25.38
CA GLU A 862 -38.03 -13.21 -25.86
C GLU A 862 -38.70 -12.11 -25.00
N PRO A 863 -37.97 -11.09 -24.51
CA PRO A 863 -38.59 -9.99 -23.80
C PRO A 863 -39.36 -9.13 -24.81
N THR A 864 -40.70 -9.15 -24.72
CA THR A 864 -41.56 -8.19 -25.42
C THR A 864 -41.36 -6.81 -24.78
N VAL A 865 -40.34 -6.09 -25.22
CA VAL A 865 -40.26 -4.65 -25.07
C VAL A 865 -41.18 -4.07 -26.15
N ASP A 866 -42.29 -3.45 -25.75
CA ASP A 866 -43.01 -2.51 -26.60
C ASP A 866 -42.09 -1.30 -26.86
N THR A 867 -41.11 -1.47 -27.74
CA THR A 867 -40.45 -0.35 -28.39
C THR A 867 -41.44 0.20 -29.41
N VAL A 868 -41.83 1.46 -29.23
CA VAL A 868 -42.44 2.25 -30.29
C VAL A 868 -41.53 2.14 -31.51
N ALA A 869 -42.02 1.47 -32.55
CA ALA A 869 -41.27 1.23 -33.79
C ALA A 869 -40.95 2.57 -34.46
N VAL A 870 -39.71 3.04 -34.33
CA VAL A 870 -39.16 4.01 -35.26
C VAL A 870 -38.92 3.25 -36.57
N GLN A 871 -39.65 3.65 -37.62
CA GLN A 871 -39.55 3.06 -38.95
C GLN A 871 -38.09 3.12 -39.43
N PRO A 872 -37.50 2.02 -39.94
CA PRO A 872 -36.16 2.05 -40.49
C PRO A 872 -36.12 2.99 -41.69
N VAL A 873 -35.15 3.91 -41.70
CA VAL A 873 -34.94 4.81 -42.84
C VAL A 873 -34.66 3.93 -44.08
N PRO A 874 -35.44 4.06 -45.18
CA PRO A 874 -35.27 3.22 -46.35
C PRO A 874 -33.85 3.30 -46.91
N THR A 875 -33.29 2.16 -47.34
CA THR A 875 -31.91 2.00 -47.83
C THR A 875 -31.52 3.02 -48.92
N TYR A 876 -32.51 3.59 -49.63
CA TYR A 876 -32.35 4.68 -50.61
C TYR A 876 -31.73 5.96 -50.01
N TRP A 877 -31.99 6.29 -48.74
CA TRP A 877 -31.42 7.48 -48.09
C TRP A 877 -29.92 7.39 -47.89
N TYR A 878 -29.37 6.18 -47.68
CA TYR A 878 -27.92 5.98 -47.64
C TYR A 878 -27.27 6.26 -48.99
N TYR A 879 -27.95 5.95 -50.10
CA TYR A 879 -27.47 6.30 -51.45
C TYR A 879 -27.57 7.80 -51.73
N VAL A 880 -28.58 8.49 -51.19
CA VAL A 880 -28.68 9.96 -51.29
C VAL A 880 -27.55 10.63 -50.50
N LEU A 881 -27.29 10.19 -49.27
CA LEU A 881 -26.21 10.73 -48.44
C LEU A 881 -24.82 10.46 -49.05
N ALA A 882 -24.60 9.25 -49.59
CA ALA A 882 -23.37 8.93 -50.31
C ALA A 882 -23.22 9.76 -51.61
N GLY A 883 -24.32 10.00 -52.34
CA GLY A 883 -24.33 10.85 -53.53
C GLY A 883 -24.04 12.32 -53.23
N VAL A 884 -24.58 12.85 -52.13
CA VAL A 884 -24.31 14.22 -51.68
C VAL A 884 -22.86 14.37 -51.22
N ALA A 885 -22.32 13.37 -50.50
CA ALA A 885 -20.91 13.35 -50.11
C ALA A 885 -19.96 13.29 -51.31
N ALA A 886 -20.29 12.50 -52.34
CA ALA A 886 -19.51 12.42 -53.57
C ALA A 886 -19.53 13.74 -54.37
N LEU A 887 -20.67 14.43 -54.41
CA LEU A 887 -20.79 15.76 -55.03
C LEU A 887 -19.97 16.82 -54.28
N LEU A 888 -19.96 16.79 -52.95
CA LEU A 888 -19.15 17.67 -52.12
C LEU A 888 -17.65 17.44 -52.34
N LEU A 889 -17.22 16.18 -52.44
CA LEU A 889 -15.84 15.82 -52.77
C LEU A 889 -15.43 16.30 -54.17
N LEU A 890 -16.31 16.17 -55.18
CA LEU A 890 -16.05 16.70 -56.52
C LEU A 890 -15.89 18.22 -56.52
N VAL A 891 -16.75 18.95 -55.79
CA VAL A 891 -16.62 20.41 -55.66
C VAL A 891 -15.30 20.78 -55.00
N ILE A 892 -14.89 20.11 -53.92
CA ILE A 892 -13.61 20.34 -53.25
C ILE A 892 -12.43 20.09 -54.21
N VAL A 893 -12.45 18.99 -54.96
CA VAL A 893 -11.40 18.68 -55.95
C VAL A 893 -11.35 19.73 -57.04
N THR A 894 -12.50 20.19 -57.56
CA THR A 894 -12.51 21.25 -58.59
C THR A 894 -11.96 22.58 -58.08
N VAL A 895 -12.22 22.95 -56.82
CA VAL A 895 -11.69 24.16 -56.17
C VAL A 895 -10.17 24.04 -55.97
N VAL A 896 -9.68 22.88 -55.52
CA VAL A 896 -8.24 22.62 -55.36
C VAL A 896 -7.52 22.68 -56.71
N VAL A 897 -8.09 22.09 -57.76
CA VAL A 897 -7.51 22.12 -59.11
C VAL A 897 -7.52 23.55 -59.68
N THR A 898 -8.57 24.33 -59.47
CA THR A 898 -8.60 25.75 -59.89
C THR A 898 -7.57 26.59 -59.13
N LEU A 899 -7.39 26.37 -57.82
CA LEU A 899 -6.36 27.04 -57.02
C LEU A 899 -4.94 26.64 -57.44
N CYS A 900 -4.71 25.37 -57.78
CA CYS A 900 -3.43 24.88 -58.29
C CYS A 900 -3.11 25.41 -59.70
N CYS A 901 -4.08 25.46 -60.61
CA CYS A 901 -3.93 26.09 -61.92
C CYS A 901 -3.69 27.60 -61.82
N HIS A 902 -4.33 28.28 -60.87
CA HIS A 902 -4.11 29.70 -60.61
C HIS A 902 -2.69 29.96 -60.05
N ARG A 903 -2.13 29.03 -59.27
CA ARG A 903 -0.75 29.09 -58.76
C ARG A 903 0.30 28.84 -59.85
N TYR A 904 0.02 27.96 -60.81
CA TYR A 904 0.94 27.63 -61.90
C TYR A 904 1.05 28.75 -62.95
N HIS A 905 0.01 29.57 -63.11
CA HIS A 905 -0.02 30.64 -64.11
C HIS A 905 0.81 31.90 -63.73
N TRP A 906 1.34 31.97 -62.50
CA TRP A 906 2.07 33.14 -61.96
C TRP A 906 3.58 32.93 -61.74
N ALA A 907 4.14 31.79 -62.12
CA ALA A 907 5.58 31.53 -62.05
C ALA A 907 6.20 31.39 -63.45
N PRO A 908 6.42 32.51 -64.16
CA PRO A 908 7.82 32.79 -64.52
C PRO A 908 8.13 34.28 -64.63
N LYS A 909 9.13 34.75 -63.87
CA LYS A 909 10.24 35.63 -64.33
C LYS A 909 10.94 36.28 -63.13
N LYS A 910 12.13 35.77 -62.80
CA LYS A 910 13.40 36.53 -62.69
C LYS A 910 14.42 35.72 -61.89
N SER A 911 15.31 35.06 -62.60
CA SER A 911 16.71 34.95 -62.19
C SER A 911 17.52 35.94 -63.02
N SER A 912 18.40 36.71 -62.37
CA SER A 912 19.73 37.16 -62.83
C SER A 912 20.08 38.59 -62.36
N ALA A 913 21.26 38.68 -61.72
CA ALA A 913 22.16 39.83 -61.54
C ALA A 913 21.99 40.78 -60.31
N GLY A 914 22.81 40.53 -59.27
CA GLY A 914 24.00 41.35 -58.97
C GLY A 914 23.91 42.61 -58.08
N HIS A 915 24.47 42.50 -56.87
CA HIS A 915 25.30 43.48 -56.11
C HIS A 915 24.72 44.80 -55.52
N HIS A 916 24.81 44.86 -54.18
CA HIS A 916 25.25 45.93 -53.27
C HIS A 916 24.53 47.30 -53.11
N HIS A 917 24.36 47.62 -51.80
CA HIS A 917 24.25 48.93 -51.12
C HIS A 917 22.88 49.57 -50.83
N SER A 918 22.84 50.13 -49.61
CA SER A 918 21.79 50.77 -48.81
C SER A 918 21.18 52.05 -49.40
N VAL A 919 19.96 52.40 -48.98
CA VAL A 919 19.60 53.68 -48.29
C VAL A 919 18.08 53.73 -47.97
N THR A 920 17.82 54.13 -46.72
CA THR A 920 16.72 54.83 -46.03
C THR A 920 15.63 55.56 -46.83
N TYR A 921 14.42 55.70 -46.25
CA TYR A 921 13.61 56.95 -46.13
C TYR A 921 12.62 56.74 -44.96
N HIS A 922 12.59 57.49 -43.84
CA HIS A 922 12.38 58.92 -43.55
C HIS A 922 11.03 59.52 -43.98
N ASN A 923 10.39 60.16 -42.98
CA ASN A 923 9.46 61.30 -43.02
C ASN A 923 7.99 61.04 -43.39
N SER A 924 7.00 61.70 -42.79
CA SER A 924 6.98 62.75 -41.75
C SER A 924 5.52 63.11 -41.44
N GLN A 925 5.33 63.80 -40.29
CA GLN A 925 4.29 64.82 -39.99
C GLN A 925 3.27 64.51 -38.86
N GLN A 926 3.71 64.90 -37.66
CA GLN A 926 2.98 65.66 -36.61
C GLN A 926 2.08 66.80 -37.19
N PRO A 927 1.06 67.34 -36.48
CA PRO A 927 1.27 68.08 -35.21
C PRO A 927 0.12 68.18 -34.15
N ASN A 928 0.47 68.88 -33.06
CA ASN A 928 -0.29 69.51 -31.94
C ASN A 928 -0.52 68.68 -30.66
N GLN A 929 0.17 68.96 -29.52
CA GLN A 929 0.13 70.14 -28.60
C GLN A 929 -1.22 70.24 -27.83
N GLN A 930 -1.34 70.40 -26.50
CA GLN A 930 -0.46 70.99 -25.46
C GLN A 930 -1.03 70.79 -24.03
N GLY A 931 -0.16 70.91 -23.00
CA GLY A 931 -0.44 71.25 -21.57
C GLY A 931 -0.37 70.08 -20.57
N HIS A 932 0.37 70.04 -19.45
CA HIS A 932 1.08 70.98 -18.54
C HIS A 932 2.10 70.15 -17.68
N GLN A 933 3.07 70.64 -16.87
CA GLN A 933 4.10 71.69 -16.88
C GLN A 933 4.91 71.55 -15.56
N ASN A 934 6.22 71.89 -15.56
CA ASN A 934 7.15 72.13 -14.42
C ASN A 934 7.77 70.90 -13.67
N CYS A 935 9.05 70.85 -13.28
CA CYS A 935 10.19 71.81 -13.23
C CYS A 935 11.52 71.04 -13.45
N TYR A 936 12.41 71.48 -14.36
CA TYR A 936 13.60 72.34 -14.15
C TYR A 936 14.67 71.76 -13.20
N GLN A 937 15.75 71.18 -13.75
CA GLN A 937 17.06 71.79 -14.09
C GLN A 937 18.07 71.76 -12.93
N ASN A 938 19.25 71.18 -13.18
CA ASN A 938 20.46 72.00 -13.24
C ASN A 938 21.61 71.36 -14.03
N GLN A 939 22.49 72.25 -14.48
CA GLN A 939 23.59 72.11 -15.44
C GLN A 939 24.90 71.52 -14.84
N ASN A 940 25.91 71.38 -15.73
CA ASN A 940 27.37 71.47 -15.51
C ASN A 940 28.12 70.17 -15.13
N LEU A 941 29.04 69.66 -15.97
CA LEU A 941 30.43 70.09 -16.28
C LEU A 941 31.50 69.56 -15.29
N SER A 942 32.23 68.52 -15.74
CA SER A 942 33.69 68.50 -15.93
C SER A 942 34.71 68.57 -14.76
N TYR A 943 35.86 67.91 -15.01
CA TYR A 943 37.24 68.11 -14.51
C TYR A 943 37.80 67.26 -13.35
N ASN A 944 38.64 66.29 -13.73
CA ASN A 944 40.07 66.10 -13.38
C ASN A 944 40.57 66.25 -11.92
N ARG A 945 41.13 65.11 -11.46
CA ARG A 945 42.56 64.88 -11.12
C ARG A 945 43.07 65.15 -9.69
N ILE A 946 43.96 64.22 -9.30
CA ILE A 946 45.09 64.23 -8.35
C ILE A 946 44.75 63.88 -6.88
N GLN A 947 45.21 62.71 -6.40
CA GLN A 947 46.31 62.56 -5.42
C GLN A 947 46.34 61.15 -4.79
N SER A 948 47.42 60.41 -5.07
CA SER A 948 48.09 59.54 -4.10
C SER A 948 48.68 60.38 -2.97
N PRO A 949 48.76 59.87 -1.72
CA PRO A 949 50.02 59.26 -1.21
C PRO A 949 49.78 57.90 -0.49
N ASN A 950 50.73 56.95 -0.54
CA ASN A 950 51.71 56.61 0.53
C ASN A 950 51.06 56.37 1.92
N GLN A 951 51.37 55.33 2.71
CA GLN A 951 52.65 54.63 2.89
C GLN A 951 52.45 53.45 3.86
N ASN A 952 53.22 52.37 3.62
CA ASN A 952 54.00 51.56 4.56
C ASN A 952 53.55 51.36 6.02
N HIS A 953 53.54 50.09 6.46
CA HIS A 953 54.46 49.51 7.47
C HIS A 953 54.08 48.02 7.64
N LEU A 954 54.90 47.01 7.28
CA LEU A 954 56.19 46.51 7.81
C LEU A 954 56.00 45.15 8.55
N TYR A 955 56.56 44.11 7.92
CA TYR A 955 57.07 42.78 8.36
C TYR A 955 57.60 42.65 9.83
N PRO A 956 58.15 41.50 10.31
CA PRO A 956 58.27 40.09 9.80
C PRO A 956 57.97 39.00 10.89
N ALA A 957 58.02 37.68 10.63
CA ALA A 957 59.18 36.81 10.94
C ALA A 957 58.86 35.34 10.55
N THR A 958 59.51 34.77 9.50
CA THR A 958 60.65 33.80 9.53
C THR A 958 60.31 32.45 10.20
N GLY A 959 60.08 31.32 9.52
CA GLY A 959 61.01 30.47 8.72
C GLY A 959 61.35 29.18 9.52
N PRO A 960 61.93 28.07 8.99
CA PRO A 960 62.13 27.63 7.59
C PRO A 960 61.74 26.14 7.29
N SER A 961 61.81 25.84 5.99
CA SER A 961 61.92 24.57 5.22
C SER A 961 62.94 23.52 5.77
N PRO A 962 63.17 22.29 5.19
CA PRO A 962 63.03 21.97 3.75
C PRO A 962 62.79 20.50 3.27
N SER A 963 62.66 20.40 1.93
CA SER A 963 63.18 19.34 1.03
C SER A 963 62.35 18.04 0.90
N LEU A 964 62.17 17.40 -0.25
CA LEU A 964 62.85 17.41 -1.56
C LEU A 964 61.88 16.88 -2.63
N ASP A 965 62.08 17.32 -3.86
CA ASP A 965 61.35 16.96 -5.08
C ASP A 965 62.11 15.79 -5.82
N PRO A 966 61.75 15.37 -7.06
CA PRO A 966 61.39 14.00 -7.42
C PRO A 966 62.41 13.30 -8.35
N MET A 967 62.26 12.00 -8.67
CA MET A 967 62.59 11.39 -9.98
C MET A 967 62.50 9.85 -10.05
N LEU A 968 62.04 9.37 -11.22
CA LEU A 968 62.46 8.15 -11.96
C LEU A 968 62.02 6.77 -11.42
N THR A 969 61.64 5.74 -12.22
CA THR A 969 61.67 5.50 -13.67
C THR A 969 60.71 4.37 -14.03
N ILE A 970 60.22 4.45 -15.25
CA ILE A 970 59.69 3.42 -16.15
C ILE A 970 60.37 2.04 -16.01
N ARG A 971 59.55 0.98 -16.02
CA ARG A 971 59.90 -0.28 -16.69
C ARG A 971 58.73 -0.70 -17.60
N MET A 972 58.93 -0.46 -18.88
CA MET A 972 58.26 -1.17 -19.96
C MET A 972 58.85 -2.58 -20.02
N ASP A 973 58.01 -3.60 -20.05
CA ASP A 973 58.29 -4.81 -20.80
C ASP A 973 57.22 -4.91 -21.89
N LYS A 974 57.71 -5.10 -23.11
CA LYS A 974 57.01 -5.11 -24.38
C LYS A 974 57.36 -6.44 -25.07
N ASP A 975 56.49 -6.83 -26.00
CA ASP A 975 56.60 -7.92 -26.98
C ASP A 975 56.05 -9.28 -26.44
N ASP A 976 55.15 -10.02 -27.11
CA ASP A 976 54.75 -10.00 -28.53
C ASP A 976 53.42 -10.76 -28.77
N SER A 977 52.56 -10.14 -29.60
CA SER A 977 51.90 -10.73 -30.79
C SER A 977 50.67 -11.68 -30.73
N TYR A 978 49.78 -11.40 -31.71
CA TYR A 978 48.66 -12.17 -32.32
C TYR A 978 47.37 -12.35 -31.52
N ASP A 979 46.16 -12.30 -32.08
CA ASP A 979 45.55 -11.70 -33.28
C ASP A 979 44.03 -11.95 -33.14
N SER A 980 43.23 -11.10 -33.79
CA SER A 980 41.89 -11.37 -34.35
C SER A 980 40.79 -12.11 -33.56
N GLN A 981 39.67 -11.39 -33.40
CA GLN A 981 38.28 -11.81 -33.71
C GLN A 981 37.72 -13.10 -33.09
N CYS A 982 36.83 -12.94 -32.10
CA CYS A 982 35.41 -13.33 -32.19
C CYS A 982 34.62 -12.72 -31.04
#